data_AF-A0A8B9KS23-F1
#
_entry.id   AF-A0A8B9KS23-F1
#
_cell.length_a   1.000
_cell.length_b   1.000
_cell.length_c   1.000
_cell.angle_alpha   90.00
_cell.angle_beta   90.00
_cell.angle_gamma   90.00
#
_symmetry.space_group_name_H-M   'P 1'
#
loop_
_entity.id
_entity.type
_entity.pdbx_description
1 polymer ?
#
loop_
_entity_poly.entity_id
_entity_poly.type
_entity_poly.pdbx_seq_one_letter_code
_entity_poly.pdbx_strand_id
1 'polypeptide(L)'
;MCALSLFSELSLFSKLSSYFSTSLSVSLSLSLSLSFFILCAGSGSGSGSGMAPSLLLASSCLLLATLATAKVCNDYTGHSVDAAWSARDVPIMVLMPMNESALMSSISQGIEPAVQLAIRHIRESRKYAFSLITKIYDTECDNAKGLRAFFDAICYGPKHLMIFGGVCPSVTSIIAESLEGWNLVQLSFAATTPVLADKKKYPNFFRTVPSDNAVNPAVVKFLNHYNWSRVGTLTQDVQRFSEVRNDLTSELEKADIQIADTESFSNDPCGNVQKLKLKSLFLFFFFLLFFCCAYNKNMYGSKYQWIIPGWYQGNWWEQANSTNCTTKKLLTAMEGYISVDFEPLSAKRTQGISGRTPQEYELEYTREREQKGVEASKFHGFAYDGIWVIARTLSRVMELLKQKQRQDVYHNQTVDDREVGKMVLDVMNETNFFGVTGQVMFRNGERMGTIKFTQFQEGQEVKVGEYNAIADILDVINNTIRFQGIEPPKDRTFVRLQLRHINVPLYSILSTITILGMLMAGAFLFFNIKNRNHRLIKMSSPYMNNLIILGGMLSYASIFLFGLDGTFVSEKVFETLCTVRTWILIVGYTTAFGAMFAKTWRVHAIFKNVKMKKKIIKDQKLLIIVGGMLLIDLCILICWQIVDPLKRTVEEYSLEADPQGQDIAIRPFLEHCENTHMTIWLGIVYAYKGLLMLFGCFLAWETRNVSIPALNDSKYIGMSVYNVGIMCIIGAAVSFLTRDQPNVQFCIVALVIIFCSTITLCLVFVPKLITMRTNPDAATQNRRLKFTQNQKKDDSKTSTSVTSVNQTNTSRLDTLQADNHSLRMRITEMDKELEEVTMQLQDTPEKTPYIKQNHYQDVNNILSIRNFTDGKDGEKSVLKNHLEQKPQAQWGSMDPSRINRGPLEDINSPEHIQRRLSLQLPILHHAYLPSIGGVDASCSPTSSPASSPRHRQHMPPSYRVMVSGL
;
A
#
# COMPACT_ATOMS: atom_id res chain seq x y z
N MET A 1 -11.32 -6.79 -47.64
CA MET A 1 -10.16 -5.99 -47.18
C MET A 1 -9.20 -5.55 -48.29
N CYS A 2 -9.12 -6.20 -49.47
CA CYS A 2 -8.19 -5.81 -50.55
C CYS A 2 -8.50 -4.49 -51.29
N ALA A 3 -9.65 -3.84 -51.08
CA ALA A 3 -10.03 -2.63 -51.82
C ALA A 3 -9.38 -1.33 -51.30
N LEU A 4 -8.86 -1.33 -50.07
CA LEU A 4 -8.29 -0.13 -49.41
C LEU A 4 -6.80 0.07 -49.66
N SER A 5 -6.03 -1.00 -49.96
CA SER A 5 -4.62 -0.87 -50.37
C SER A 5 -4.48 -0.29 -51.78
N LEU A 6 -5.31 -0.77 -52.72
CA LEU A 6 -5.34 -0.27 -54.11
C LEU A 6 -5.64 1.24 -54.21
N PHE A 7 -6.50 1.79 -53.35
CA PHE A 7 -6.76 3.24 -53.31
C PHE A 7 -5.56 4.07 -52.83
N SER A 8 -4.67 3.49 -52.02
CA SER A 8 -3.42 4.14 -51.59
C SER A 8 -2.40 4.21 -52.73
N GLU A 9 -2.22 3.11 -53.48
CA GLU A 9 -1.29 3.07 -54.62
C GLU A 9 -1.76 3.92 -55.81
N LEU A 10 -3.07 3.89 -56.12
CA LEU A 10 -3.67 4.75 -57.16
C LEU A 10 -3.59 6.24 -56.79
N SER A 11 -3.68 6.59 -55.51
CA SER A 11 -3.46 7.97 -55.03
C SER A 11 -2.03 8.44 -55.27
N LEU A 12 -1.04 7.55 -55.06
CA LEU A 12 0.37 7.85 -55.29
C LEU A 12 0.66 8.04 -56.80
N PHE A 13 0.17 7.12 -57.64
CA PHE A 13 0.34 7.18 -59.10
C PHE A 13 -0.38 8.39 -59.73
N SER A 14 -1.58 8.73 -59.26
CA SER A 14 -2.32 9.91 -59.72
C SER A 14 -1.56 11.21 -59.46
N LYS A 15 -0.88 11.32 -58.31
CA LYS A 15 -0.03 12.50 -57.97
C LYS A 15 1.31 12.51 -58.71
N LEU A 16 1.90 11.35 -59.01
CA LEU A 16 3.07 11.25 -59.88
C LEU A 16 2.76 11.73 -61.31
N SER A 17 1.57 11.39 -61.84
CA SER A 17 1.16 11.76 -63.20
C SER A 17 0.98 13.27 -63.42
N SER A 18 0.69 14.08 -62.38
CA SER A 18 0.43 15.51 -62.56
C SER A 18 1.68 16.39 -62.60
N TYR A 19 2.87 15.83 -62.31
CA TYR A 19 4.12 16.61 -62.18
C TYR A 19 5.16 16.37 -63.30
N PHE A 20 4.99 15.37 -64.16
CA PHE A 20 5.94 15.05 -65.25
C PHE A 20 5.85 15.93 -66.51
N SER A 21 5.22 17.11 -66.41
CA SER A 21 4.82 17.95 -67.56
C SER A 21 5.96 18.71 -68.29
N THR A 22 7.22 18.58 -67.86
CA THR A 22 8.30 19.53 -68.23
C THR A 22 9.56 18.92 -68.87
N SER A 23 9.46 17.76 -69.53
CA SER A 23 10.54 17.21 -70.37
C SER A 23 10.04 16.76 -71.76
N LEU A 24 10.58 17.40 -72.80
CA LEU A 24 10.15 17.23 -74.19
C LEU A 24 10.53 15.88 -74.81
N SER A 25 11.52 15.17 -74.25
CA SER A 25 11.93 13.83 -74.69
C SER A 25 11.09 12.72 -74.06
N VAL A 26 10.64 12.91 -72.81
CA VAL A 26 9.74 11.97 -72.12
C VAL A 26 8.34 12.05 -72.71
N SER A 27 7.87 13.24 -73.10
CA SER A 27 6.52 13.43 -73.64
C SER A 27 6.25 12.63 -74.92
N LEU A 28 7.24 12.39 -75.78
CA LEU A 28 7.04 11.61 -77.01
C LEU A 28 6.79 10.12 -76.72
N SER A 29 7.56 9.54 -75.80
CA SER A 29 7.40 8.13 -75.39
C SER A 29 6.14 7.90 -74.55
N LEU A 30 5.81 8.84 -73.64
CA LEU A 30 4.57 8.78 -72.87
C LEU A 30 3.34 9.05 -73.74
N SER A 31 3.39 9.96 -74.71
CA SER A 31 2.24 10.25 -75.58
C SER A 31 1.95 9.13 -76.57
N LEU A 32 2.96 8.43 -77.11
CA LEU A 32 2.72 7.19 -77.86
C LEU A 32 2.10 6.10 -76.97
N SER A 33 2.59 5.95 -75.73
CA SER A 33 2.05 4.96 -74.78
C SER A 33 0.61 5.29 -74.36
N LEU A 34 0.29 6.55 -74.10
CA LEU A 34 -1.06 7.02 -73.76
C LEU A 34 -2.01 6.92 -74.95
N SER A 35 -1.54 7.22 -76.16
CA SER A 35 -2.30 7.03 -77.40
C SER A 35 -2.64 5.56 -77.63
N PHE A 36 -1.70 4.65 -77.37
CA PHE A 36 -1.95 3.20 -77.40
C PHE A 36 -2.94 2.76 -76.32
N PHE A 37 -2.86 3.33 -75.11
CA PHE A 37 -3.81 3.05 -74.02
C PHE A 37 -5.24 3.51 -74.36
N ILE A 38 -5.38 4.68 -74.98
CA ILE A 38 -6.67 5.23 -75.43
C ILE A 38 -7.23 4.41 -76.61
N LEU A 39 -6.39 3.98 -77.56
CA LEU A 39 -6.79 3.07 -78.64
C LEU A 39 -7.27 1.71 -78.12
N CYS A 40 -6.64 1.16 -77.07
CA CYS A 40 -7.10 -0.07 -76.42
C CYS A 40 -8.39 0.13 -75.60
N ALA A 41 -8.60 1.31 -75.00
CA ALA A 41 -9.82 1.63 -74.26
C ALA A 41 -11.02 1.98 -75.17
N GLY A 42 -10.79 2.32 -76.44
CA GLY A 42 -11.80 2.82 -77.37
C GLY A 42 -12.68 1.76 -78.06
N SER A 43 -12.50 0.46 -77.79
CA SER A 43 -13.28 -0.61 -78.42
C SER A 43 -13.78 -1.63 -77.39
N GLY A 44 -15.08 -1.61 -77.07
CA GLY A 44 -15.63 -2.50 -76.05
C GLY A 44 -17.02 -2.14 -75.48
N SER A 45 -17.99 -1.78 -76.34
CA SER A 45 -19.40 -1.73 -75.91
C SER A 45 -20.02 -3.14 -75.95
N GLY A 46 -20.16 -3.80 -74.80
CA GLY A 46 -20.91 -5.07 -74.72
C GLY A 46 -20.58 -5.96 -73.52
N SER A 47 -21.54 -6.08 -72.61
CA SER A 47 -21.81 -7.24 -71.72
C SER A 47 -20.65 -8.15 -71.24
N GLY A 48 -20.41 -8.11 -69.91
CA GLY A 48 -20.37 -9.33 -69.10
C GLY A 48 -19.10 -10.19 -69.07
N SER A 49 -18.46 -10.21 -67.89
CA SER A 49 -17.39 -11.13 -67.44
C SER A 49 -15.98 -10.92 -68.03
N GLY A 50 -14.96 -10.87 -67.16
CA GLY A 50 -13.54 -10.92 -67.56
C GLY A 50 -12.65 -9.72 -67.16
N MET A 51 -12.54 -9.38 -65.88
CA MET A 51 -11.64 -8.31 -65.39
C MET A 51 -10.15 -8.70 -65.25
N ALA A 52 -9.79 -9.97 -65.52
CA ALA A 52 -8.42 -10.48 -65.32
C ALA A 52 -7.38 -10.08 -66.39
N PRO A 53 -7.68 -10.02 -67.70
CA PRO A 53 -6.64 -9.80 -68.72
C PRO A 53 -6.03 -8.40 -68.69
N SER A 54 -6.82 -7.39 -68.35
CA SER A 54 -6.40 -5.97 -68.36
C SER A 54 -5.45 -5.61 -67.21
N LEU A 55 -5.60 -6.23 -66.04
CA LEU A 55 -4.63 -6.09 -64.93
C LEU A 55 -3.29 -6.76 -65.25
N LEU A 56 -3.30 -7.92 -65.92
CA LEU A 56 -2.08 -8.60 -66.36
C LEU A 56 -1.33 -7.79 -67.43
N LEU A 57 -2.05 -7.18 -68.39
CA LEU A 57 -1.47 -6.28 -69.38
C LEU A 57 -0.93 -4.98 -68.76
N ALA A 58 -1.64 -4.37 -67.80
CA ALA A 58 -1.14 -3.20 -67.09
C ALA A 58 0.12 -3.52 -66.25
N SER A 59 0.11 -4.64 -65.53
CA SER A 59 1.25 -5.13 -64.75
C SER A 59 2.47 -5.43 -65.64
N SER A 60 2.27 -6.11 -66.78
CA SER A 60 3.36 -6.42 -67.71
C SER A 60 3.86 -5.21 -68.49
N CYS A 61 3.01 -4.21 -68.80
CA CYS A 61 3.48 -2.90 -69.30
C CYS A 61 4.28 -2.12 -68.25
N LEU A 62 3.90 -2.16 -66.97
CA LEU A 62 4.68 -1.56 -65.88
C LEU A 62 6.03 -2.29 -65.68
N LEU A 63 6.03 -3.62 -65.84
CA LEU A 63 7.25 -4.44 -65.84
C LEU A 63 8.14 -4.09 -67.04
N LEU A 64 7.57 -3.93 -68.24
CA LEU A 64 8.31 -3.53 -69.44
C LEU A 64 8.84 -2.10 -69.36
N ALA A 65 8.11 -1.17 -68.74
CA ALA A 65 8.57 0.20 -68.50
C ALA A 65 9.72 0.23 -67.47
N THR A 66 9.63 -0.54 -66.38
CA THR A 66 10.72 -0.64 -65.39
C THR A 66 11.93 -1.41 -65.91
N LEU A 67 11.73 -2.45 -66.73
CA LEU A 67 12.82 -3.12 -67.46
C LEU A 67 13.44 -2.21 -68.52
N ALA A 68 12.66 -1.35 -69.18
CA ALA A 68 13.17 -0.37 -70.14
C ALA A 68 13.99 0.73 -69.46
N THR A 69 13.54 1.29 -68.33
CA THR A 69 14.35 2.28 -67.59
C THR A 69 15.60 1.66 -66.98
N ALA A 70 15.52 0.44 -66.43
CA ALA A 70 16.68 -0.31 -65.96
C ALA A 70 17.68 -0.57 -67.09
N LYS A 71 17.21 -0.99 -68.28
CA LYS A 71 18.07 -1.24 -69.44
C LYS A 71 18.67 0.04 -70.04
N VAL A 72 17.92 1.14 -70.09
CA VAL A 72 18.41 2.44 -70.57
C VAL A 72 19.49 3.02 -69.66
N CYS A 73 19.39 2.87 -68.33
CA CYS A 73 20.51 3.24 -67.45
C CYS A 73 21.69 2.26 -67.56
N ASN A 74 21.45 0.95 -67.74
CA ASN A 74 22.51 -0.04 -67.84
C ASN A 74 23.33 0.05 -69.15
N ASP A 75 22.70 0.42 -70.27
CA ASP A 75 23.41 0.66 -71.54
C ASP A 75 24.28 1.95 -71.48
N TYR A 76 24.00 2.88 -70.57
CA TYR A 76 24.85 4.05 -70.29
C TYR A 76 26.00 3.77 -69.31
N THR A 77 25.95 2.70 -68.51
CA THR A 77 27.00 2.34 -67.54
C THR A 77 28.14 1.49 -68.13
N GLY A 78 28.35 1.55 -69.46
CA GLY A 78 29.40 0.85 -70.21
C GLY A 78 30.87 1.22 -69.88
N HIS A 79 31.15 1.72 -68.67
CA HIS A 79 32.49 1.81 -68.12
C HIS A 79 32.93 0.46 -67.57
N SER A 80 33.97 -0.13 -68.17
CA SER A 80 34.64 -1.35 -67.69
C SER A 80 34.93 -1.29 -66.19
N VAL A 81 34.62 -2.38 -65.46
CA VAL A 81 34.83 -2.50 -64.00
C VAL A 81 36.25 -2.09 -63.60
N ASP A 82 37.25 -2.49 -64.39
CA ASP A 82 38.67 -2.14 -64.16
C ASP A 82 38.95 -0.63 -64.09
N ALA A 83 38.21 0.20 -64.83
CA ALA A 83 38.45 1.64 -64.89
C ALA A 83 38.09 2.36 -63.58
N ALA A 84 36.99 1.97 -62.93
CA ALA A 84 36.55 2.58 -61.66
C ALA A 84 37.45 2.17 -60.49
N TRP A 85 37.89 0.90 -60.45
CA TRP A 85 38.78 0.39 -59.40
C TRP A 85 40.28 0.66 -59.67
N SER A 86 40.64 1.12 -60.87
CA SER A 86 41.98 1.63 -61.22
C SER A 86 42.10 3.16 -61.13
N ALA A 87 41.01 3.90 -60.88
CA ALA A 87 41.02 5.35 -60.83
C ALA A 87 41.83 5.88 -59.62
N ARG A 88 42.55 7.01 -59.82
CA ARG A 88 43.14 7.76 -58.69
C ARG A 88 42.07 8.45 -57.84
N ASP A 89 40.96 8.84 -58.46
CA ASP A 89 39.86 9.57 -57.84
C ASP A 89 38.63 8.65 -57.76
N VAL A 90 38.19 8.35 -56.53
CA VAL A 90 37.11 7.39 -56.27
C VAL A 90 35.85 8.12 -55.81
N PRO A 91 34.76 8.11 -56.61
CA PRO A 91 33.53 8.81 -56.28
C PRO A 91 32.66 8.00 -55.30
N ILE A 92 32.27 8.66 -54.19
CA ILE A 92 31.30 8.16 -53.21
C ILE A 92 30.02 8.98 -53.35
N MET A 93 28.88 8.30 -53.48
CA MET A 93 27.57 8.95 -53.48
C MET A 93 27.21 9.34 -52.05
N VAL A 94 26.81 10.59 -51.81
CA VAL A 94 26.44 11.08 -50.49
C VAL A 94 25.01 11.62 -50.50
N LEU A 95 24.14 11.02 -49.68
CA LEU A 95 22.72 11.36 -49.62
C LEU A 95 22.38 11.99 -48.27
N MET A 96 22.06 13.28 -48.26
CA MET A 96 21.67 14.01 -47.04
C MET A 96 20.78 15.23 -47.38
N PRO A 97 19.91 15.70 -46.46
CA PRO A 97 19.14 16.92 -46.67
C PRO A 97 20.06 18.16 -46.59
N MET A 98 20.12 18.99 -47.63
CA MET A 98 20.98 20.19 -47.69
C MET A 98 20.19 21.50 -47.65
N ASN A 99 18.97 21.52 -48.20
CA ASN A 99 18.04 22.66 -48.13
C ASN A 99 17.78 23.07 -46.66
N GLU A 100 18.01 24.33 -46.30
CA GLU A 100 17.81 24.89 -44.95
C GLU A 100 16.39 24.64 -44.41
N SER A 101 15.38 24.72 -45.30
CA SER A 101 13.97 24.51 -44.96
C SER A 101 13.58 23.04 -44.73
N ALA A 102 14.47 22.09 -45.04
CA ALA A 102 14.22 20.67 -44.81
C ALA A 102 14.40 20.29 -43.34
N LEU A 103 13.56 19.35 -42.87
CA LEU A 103 13.72 18.74 -41.54
C LEU A 103 15.12 18.09 -41.45
N MET A 104 15.79 18.23 -40.30
CA MET A 104 17.15 17.71 -40.05
C MET A 104 18.29 18.32 -40.91
N SER A 105 18.07 19.45 -41.60
CA SER A 105 19.11 20.16 -42.37
C SER A 105 20.35 20.53 -41.52
N SER A 106 20.15 20.99 -40.28
CA SER A 106 21.23 21.32 -39.34
C SER A 106 22.16 20.14 -39.00
N ILE A 107 21.65 18.90 -39.05
CA ILE A 107 22.46 17.69 -38.85
C ILE A 107 23.48 17.55 -39.99
N SER A 108 23.04 17.72 -41.24
CA SER A 108 23.90 17.65 -42.42
C SER A 108 24.95 18.76 -42.43
N GLN A 109 24.52 20.00 -42.19
CA GLN A 109 25.38 21.18 -42.17
C GLN A 109 26.49 21.04 -41.12
N GLY A 110 26.15 20.60 -39.90
CA GLY A 110 27.14 20.36 -38.84
C GLY A 110 28.08 19.16 -39.09
N ILE A 111 27.82 18.32 -40.10
CA ILE A 111 28.64 17.13 -40.42
C ILE A 111 29.61 17.39 -41.58
N GLU A 112 29.29 18.29 -42.49
CA GLU A 112 30.16 18.64 -43.63
C GLU A 112 31.61 18.97 -43.22
N PRO A 113 31.89 19.76 -42.14
CA PRO A 113 33.25 20.02 -41.68
C PRO A 113 33.99 18.74 -41.25
N ALA A 114 33.30 17.82 -40.58
CA ALA A 114 33.89 16.55 -40.12
C ALA A 114 34.22 15.60 -41.29
N VAL A 115 33.38 15.56 -42.32
CA VAL A 115 33.65 14.78 -43.55
C VAL A 115 34.86 15.33 -44.31
N GLN A 116 34.95 16.66 -44.45
CA GLN A 116 36.10 17.31 -45.10
C GLN A 116 37.40 17.13 -44.30
N LEU A 117 37.33 17.22 -42.97
CA LEU A 117 38.44 16.94 -42.07
C LEU A 117 38.94 15.49 -42.21
N ALA A 118 38.03 14.51 -42.33
CA ALA A 118 38.40 13.11 -42.58
C ALA A 118 39.12 12.93 -43.93
N ILE A 119 38.58 13.50 -45.01
CA ILE A 119 39.19 13.43 -46.35
C ILE A 119 40.59 14.09 -46.36
N ARG A 120 40.76 15.23 -45.68
CA ARG A 120 42.07 15.88 -45.49
C ARG A 120 43.06 14.96 -44.79
N HIS A 121 42.69 14.36 -43.65
CA HIS A 121 43.59 13.48 -42.91
C HIS A 121 43.93 12.18 -43.65
N ILE A 122 43.00 11.62 -44.42
CA ILE A 122 43.26 10.48 -45.31
C ILE A 122 44.33 10.85 -46.34
N ARG A 123 44.22 12.03 -46.97
CA ARG A 123 45.20 12.54 -47.93
C ARG A 123 46.57 12.81 -47.29
N GLU A 124 46.60 13.41 -46.10
CA GLU A 124 47.83 13.66 -45.33
C GLU A 124 48.55 12.37 -44.94
N SER A 125 47.80 11.31 -44.60
CA SER A 125 48.37 10.04 -44.15
C SER A 125 49.25 9.35 -45.20
N ARG A 126 49.04 9.64 -46.50
CA ARG A 126 49.67 8.97 -47.67
C ARG A 126 49.59 7.43 -47.66
N LYS A 127 48.74 6.85 -46.80
CA LYS A 127 48.60 5.40 -46.61
C LYS A 127 47.80 4.73 -47.74
N TYR A 128 46.99 5.50 -48.44
CA TYR A 128 46.09 5.04 -49.49
C TYR A 128 46.53 5.60 -50.86
N ALA A 129 46.44 4.77 -51.89
CA ALA A 129 46.88 5.11 -53.25
C ALA A 129 45.85 5.89 -54.08
N PHE A 130 44.71 6.25 -53.49
CA PHE A 130 43.57 6.93 -54.11
C PHE A 130 43.14 8.15 -53.27
N SER A 131 42.43 9.07 -53.91
CA SER A 131 41.74 10.20 -53.29
C SER A 131 40.23 9.96 -53.33
N LEU A 132 39.55 10.20 -52.21
CA LEU A 132 38.09 10.11 -52.14
C LEU A 132 37.46 11.42 -52.62
N ILE A 133 36.44 11.31 -53.48
CA ILE A 133 35.61 12.43 -53.92
C ILE A 133 34.16 12.16 -53.50
N THR A 134 33.62 12.97 -52.61
CA THR A 134 32.20 12.92 -52.23
C THR A 134 31.35 13.71 -53.22
N LYS A 135 30.29 13.10 -53.75
CA LYS A 135 29.25 13.76 -54.53
C LYS A 135 27.97 13.84 -53.70
N ILE A 136 27.62 15.04 -53.25
CA ILE A 136 26.45 15.27 -52.40
C ILE A 136 25.22 15.48 -53.29
N TYR A 137 24.14 14.77 -52.97
CA TYR A 137 22.83 14.91 -53.59
C TYR A 137 21.80 15.21 -52.49
N ASP A 138 20.99 16.25 -52.70
CA ASP A 138 19.97 16.65 -51.73
C ASP A 138 18.77 15.68 -51.77
N THR A 139 18.29 15.33 -50.58
CA THR A 139 17.12 14.47 -50.38
C THR A 139 15.92 15.23 -49.80
N GLU A 140 16.14 16.41 -49.22
CA GLU A 140 15.15 17.25 -48.51
C GLU A 140 14.28 16.50 -47.47
N CYS A 141 14.73 15.31 -47.01
CA CYS A 141 13.94 14.34 -46.25
C CYS A 141 12.59 13.91 -46.88
N ASP A 142 12.38 14.16 -48.17
CA ASP A 142 11.18 13.73 -48.90
C ASP A 142 11.42 12.44 -49.69
N ASN A 143 10.43 11.54 -49.68
CA ASN A 143 10.55 10.23 -50.33
C ASN A 143 10.67 10.34 -51.85
N ALA A 144 9.92 11.23 -52.50
CA ALA A 144 9.93 11.37 -53.95
C ALA A 144 11.20 12.11 -54.43
N LYS A 145 11.60 13.18 -53.73
CA LYS A 145 12.84 13.92 -54.02
C LYS A 145 14.07 13.05 -53.78
N GLY A 146 14.12 12.32 -52.66
CA GLY A 146 15.22 11.40 -52.33
C GLY A 146 15.39 10.28 -53.35
N LEU A 147 14.30 9.64 -53.80
CA LEU A 147 14.37 8.62 -54.86
C LEU A 147 14.79 9.22 -56.19
N ARG A 148 14.27 10.40 -56.57
CA ARG A 148 14.71 11.11 -57.77
C ARG A 148 16.21 11.41 -57.74
N ALA A 149 16.70 11.99 -56.64
CA ALA A 149 18.12 12.30 -56.48
C ALA A 149 19.00 11.04 -56.58
N PHE A 150 18.55 9.92 -56.02
CA PHE A 150 19.21 8.61 -56.14
C PHE A 150 19.26 8.09 -57.58
N PHE A 151 18.13 8.11 -58.32
CA PHE A 151 18.11 7.69 -59.72
C PHE A 151 18.92 8.63 -60.63
N ASP A 152 18.81 9.94 -60.44
CA ASP A 152 19.60 10.94 -61.17
C ASP A 152 21.11 10.74 -60.91
N ALA A 153 21.50 10.36 -59.68
CA ALA A 153 22.88 10.06 -59.31
C ALA A 153 23.42 8.74 -59.87
N ILE A 154 22.57 7.73 -60.09
CA ILE A 154 22.95 6.46 -60.72
C ILE A 154 23.02 6.59 -62.25
N CYS A 155 22.01 7.19 -62.88
CA CYS A 155 21.89 7.19 -64.34
C CYS A 155 22.68 8.31 -65.04
N TYR A 156 22.94 9.44 -64.36
CA TYR A 156 23.71 10.57 -64.92
C TYR A 156 25.01 10.90 -64.16
N GLY A 157 25.25 10.24 -63.03
CA GLY A 157 26.47 10.39 -62.24
C GLY A 157 27.63 9.49 -62.70
N PRO A 158 28.82 9.63 -62.10
CA PRO A 158 29.90 8.66 -62.27
C PRO A 158 29.54 7.30 -61.64
N LYS A 159 30.25 6.21 -62.01
CA LYS A 159 30.09 4.91 -61.35
C LYS A 159 30.55 4.97 -59.88
N HIS A 160 29.58 5.20 -58.99
CA HIS A 160 29.78 5.24 -57.54
C HIS A 160 30.02 3.83 -56.98
N LEU A 161 30.94 3.68 -56.02
CA LEU A 161 31.27 2.37 -55.43
C LEU A 161 30.51 2.07 -54.14
N MET A 162 30.15 3.12 -53.38
CA MET A 162 29.44 3.03 -52.11
C MET A 162 28.52 4.25 -51.92
N ILE A 163 27.50 4.08 -51.09
CA ILE A 163 26.59 5.15 -50.67
C ILE A 163 26.91 5.51 -49.21
N PHE A 164 27.06 6.80 -48.93
CA PHE A 164 27.28 7.31 -47.58
C PHE A 164 26.13 8.25 -47.18
N GLY A 165 25.69 8.16 -45.93
CA GLY A 165 24.56 8.94 -45.41
C GLY A 165 23.23 8.21 -45.44
N GLY A 166 22.14 8.98 -45.59
CA GLY A 166 20.81 8.60 -45.12
C GLY A 166 20.61 9.04 -43.66
N VAL A 167 20.16 10.29 -43.50
CA VAL A 167 19.80 10.91 -42.21
C VAL A 167 18.33 10.66 -41.89
N CYS A 168 17.47 10.82 -42.91
CA CYS A 168 16.01 10.72 -42.81
C CYS A 168 15.59 9.23 -42.83
N PRO A 169 14.95 8.67 -41.78
CA PRO A 169 14.67 7.23 -41.72
C PRO A 169 13.78 6.71 -42.84
N SER A 170 12.79 7.50 -43.29
CA SER A 170 11.87 7.15 -44.38
C SER A 170 12.61 6.90 -45.69
N VAL A 171 13.28 7.93 -46.21
CA VAL A 171 14.08 7.88 -47.45
C VAL A 171 15.16 6.79 -47.35
N THR A 172 15.85 6.71 -46.21
CA THR A 172 16.91 5.72 -45.97
C THR A 172 16.38 4.30 -46.08
N SER A 173 15.20 4.00 -45.53
CA SER A 173 14.61 2.66 -45.61
C SER A 173 14.25 2.24 -47.03
N ILE A 174 13.68 3.14 -47.84
CA ILE A 174 13.30 2.83 -49.22
C ILE A 174 14.56 2.60 -50.09
N ILE A 175 15.59 3.43 -49.91
CA ILE A 175 16.85 3.26 -50.65
C ILE A 175 17.54 1.96 -50.23
N ALA A 176 17.67 1.69 -48.93
CA ALA A 176 18.30 0.50 -48.38
C ALA A 176 17.66 -0.82 -48.86
N GLU A 177 16.33 -0.84 -49.05
CA GLU A 177 15.57 -1.99 -49.58
C GLU A 177 15.91 -2.27 -51.07
N SER A 178 16.26 -1.24 -51.84
CA SER A 178 16.55 -1.36 -53.28
C SER A 178 18.00 -1.76 -53.62
N LEU A 179 18.92 -1.75 -52.64
CA LEU A 179 20.36 -1.85 -52.89
C LEU A 179 20.83 -3.20 -53.43
N GLU A 180 20.11 -4.29 -53.16
CA GLU A 180 20.46 -5.63 -53.67
C GLU A 180 20.43 -5.65 -55.21
N GLY A 181 19.46 -4.96 -55.83
CA GLY A 181 19.36 -4.88 -57.29
C GLY A 181 20.50 -4.10 -57.96
N TRP A 182 21.20 -3.24 -57.21
CA TRP A 182 22.31 -2.42 -57.71
C TRP A 182 23.70 -2.91 -57.24
N ASN A 183 23.77 -3.97 -56.43
CA ASN A 183 24.99 -4.46 -55.76
C ASN A 183 25.75 -3.38 -54.95
N LEU A 184 25.08 -2.29 -54.58
CA LEU A 184 25.67 -1.19 -53.79
C LEU A 184 25.54 -1.47 -52.30
N VAL A 185 26.45 -0.87 -51.51
CA VAL A 185 26.44 -0.95 -50.05
C VAL A 185 26.33 0.45 -49.46
N GLN A 186 25.43 0.63 -48.49
CA GLN A 186 25.16 1.90 -47.84
C GLN A 186 25.69 1.93 -46.41
N LEU A 187 26.39 3.02 -46.06
CA LEU A 187 26.84 3.31 -44.70
C LEU A 187 26.19 4.61 -44.17
N SER A 188 25.25 4.49 -43.23
CA SER A 188 24.64 5.65 -42.54
C SER A 188 25.41 6.02 -41.26
N PHE A 189 25.42 7.31 -40.94
CA PHE A 189 25.99 7.86 -39.70
C PHE A 189 24.94 8.42 -38.73
N ALA A 190 23.65 8.43 -39.10
CA ALA A 190 22.58 9.09 -38.33
C ALA A 190 21.26 8.30 -38.22
N ALA A 191 21.04 7.25 -39.02
CA ALA A 191 19.80 6.47 -38.97
C ALA A 191 19.79 5.48 -37.79
N THR A 192 19.27 5.90 -36.62
CA THR A 192 19.25 5.08 -35.39
C THR A 192 18.04 4.13 -35.26
N THR A 193 17.04 4.23 -36.15
CA THR A 193 15.80 3.44 -36.08
C THR A 193 16.06 1.92 -36.04
N PRO A 194 15.39 1.15 -35.16
CA PRO A 194 15.66 -0.28 -35.01
C PRO A 194 15.21 -1.10 -36.23
N VAL A 195 14.23 -0.62 -37.01
CA VAL A 195 13.69 -1.32 -38.19
C VAL A 195 14.78 -1.66 -39.23
N LEU A 196 15.86 -0.86 -39.32
CA LEU A 196 16.96 -1.09 -40.25
C LEU A 196 17.94 -2.21 -39.80
N ALA A 197 17.71 -2.85 -38.66
CA ALA A 197 18.49 -4.00 -38.19
C ALA A 197 18.10 -5.33 -38.87
N ASP A 198 16.92 -5.43 -39.51
CA ASP A 198 16.50 -6.67 -40.17
C ASP A 198 17.33 -6.94 -41.44
N LYS A 199 18.28 -7.87 -41.31
CA LYS A 199 19.15 -8.31 -42.40
C LYS A 199 18.48 -9.13 -43.49
N LYS A 200 17.24 -9.60 -43.31
CA LYS A 200 16.46 -10.19 -44.40
C LYS A 200 15.92 -9.13 -45.35
N LYS A 201 15.64 -7.94 -44.83
CA LYS A 201 15.10 -6.81 -45.60
C LYS A 201 16.19 -5.82 -46.05
N TYR A 202 17.24 -5.64 -45.26
CA TYR A 202 18.31 -4.67 -45.50
C TYR A 202 19.71 -5.32 -45.47
N PRO A 203 20.01 -6.27 -46.39
CA PRO A 203 21.27 -7.00 -46.41
C PRO A 203 22.47 -6.05 -46.53
N ASN A 204 22.40 -5.08 -47.45
CA ASN A 204 23.50 -4.19 -47.81
C ASN A 204 23.58 -2.88 -47.00
N PHE A 205 22.91 -2.81 -45.85
CA PHE A 205 22.89 -1.61 -44.99
C PHE A 205 23.83 -1.74 -43.78
N PHE A 206 24.68 -0.74 -43.53
CA PHE A 206 25.54 -0.64 -42.36
C PHE A 206 25.36 0.73 -41.70
N ARG A 207 25.62 0.84 -40.39
CA ARG A 207 25.60 2.14 -39.68
C ARG A 207 26.72 2.32 -38.67
N THR A 208 27.38 3.48 -38.68
CA THR A 208 28.42 3.84 -37.68
C THR A 208 27.86 4.38 -36.37
N VAL A 209 26.57 4.71 -36.30
CA VAL A 209 25.89 5.10 -35.06
C VAL A 209 25.21 3.86 -34.43
N PRO A 210 25.23 3.70 -33.10
CA PRO A 210 24.42 2.69 -32.41
C PRO A 210 22.92 2.87 -32.71
N SER A 211 22.17 1.77 -32.63
CA SER A 211 20.71 1.80 -32.78
C SER A 211 20.02 2.15 -31.47
N ASP A 212 18.73 2.53 -31.55
CA ASP A 212 17.94 2.77 -30.34
C ASP A 212 17.85 1.51 -29.44
N ASN A 213 17.92 0.29 -30.01
CA ASN A 213 17.95 -0.97 -29.26
C ASN A 213 19.26 -1.18 -28.47
N ALA A 214 20.37 -0.56 -28.87
CA ALA A 214 21.65 -0.67 -28.15
C ALA A 214 21.59 -0.13 -26.71
N VAL A 215 20.54 0.65 -26.37
CA VAL A 215 20.23 1.12 -25.01
C VAL A 215 19.76 -0.03 -24.10
N ASN A 216 19.06 -1.04 -24.64
CA ASN A 216 18.39 -2.06 -23.83
C ASN A 216 19.38 -2.95 -23.03
N PRO A 217 20.48 -3.48 -23.60
CA PRO A 217 21.47 -4.23 -22.82
C PRO A 217 22.15 -3.39 -21.72
N ALA A 218 22.44 -2.12 -22.01
CA ALA A 218 23.01 -1.19 -21.04
C ALA A 218 22.06 -0.98 -19.84
N VAL A 219 20.78 -0.76 -20.14
CA VAL A 219 19.69 -0.64 -19.17
C VAL A 219 19.58 -1.88 -18.29
N VAL A 220 19.60 -3.08 -18.86
CA VAL A 220 19.51 -4.34 -18.10
C VAL A 220 20.70 -4.51 -17.15
N LYS A 221 21.91 -4.13 -17.58
CA LYS A 221 23.10 -4.11 -16.71
C LYS A 221 22.98 -3.10 -15.57
N PHE A 222 22.40 -1.93 -15.82
CA PHE A 222 22.14 -0.91 -14.80
C PHE A 222 21.11 -1.39 -13.76
N LEU A 223 20.03 -2.06 -14.18
CA LEU A 223 19.05 -2.68 -13.27
C LEU A 223 19.69 -3.73 -12.36
N ASN A 224 20.51 -4.60 -12.93
CA ASN A 224 21.22 -5.66 -12.20
C ASN A 224 22.23 -5.09 -11.19
N HIS A 225 22.91 -3.98 -11.51
CA HIS A 225 23.81 -3.30 -10.58
C HIS A 225 23.10 -2.85 -9.28
N TYR A 226 21.84 -2.43 -9.36
CA TYR A 226 21.02 -2.03 -8.21
C TYR A 226 20.09 -3.13 -7.67
N ASN A 227 20.19 -4.36 -8.17
CA ASN A 227 19.32 -5.50 -7.82
C ASN A 227 17.81 -5.20 -8.03
N TRP A 228 17.45 -4.45 -9.06
CA TRP A 228 16.05 -4.15 -9.39
C TRP A 228 15.45 -5.24 -10.28
N SER A 229 14.66 -6.13 -9.65
CA SER A 229 14.07 -7.31 -10.30
C SER A 229 12.65 -7.10 -10.86
N ARG A 230 12.04 -5.94 -10.62
CA ARG A 230 10.67 -5.62 -11.00
C ARG A 230 10.56 -4.21 -11.58
N VAL A 231 10.01 -4.11 -12.79
CA VAL A 231 9.98 -2.84 -13.56
C VAL A 231 8.61 -2.61 -14.20
N GLY A 232 8.23 -1.34 -14.38
CA GLY A 232 7.12 -0.94 -15.24
C GLY A 232 7.62 -0.31 -16.54
N THR A 233 6.81 -0.37 -17.60
CA THR A 233 7.13 0.24 -18.90
C THR A 233 5.96 1.11 -19.37
N LEU A 234 6.23 2.38 -19.71
CA LEU A 234 5.28 3.27 -20.36
C LEU A 234 5.85 3.74 -21.71
N THR A 235 5.07 3.57 -22.78
CA THR A 235 5.53 3.83 -24.16
C THR A 235 4.49 4.58 -25.00
N GLN A 236 4.90 5.55 -25.81
CA GLN A 236 4.00 6.14 -26.79
C GLN A 236 3.71 5.19 -27.97
N ASP A 237 2.47 5.19 -28.48
CA ASP A 237 1.98 4.36 -29.59
C ASP A 237 2.56 4.76 -30.97
N VAL A 238 3.88 4.66 -31.13
CA VAL A 238 4.60 4.88 -32.40
C VAL A 238 5.48 3.66 -32.67
N GLN A 239 5.53 3.23 -33.93
CA GLN A 239 6.23 2.01 -34.36
C GLN A 239 7.67 1.96 -33.85
N ARG A 240 8.45 3.04 -34.05
CA ARG A 240 9.85 3.14 -33.62
C ARG A 240 10.07 2.77 -32.15
N PHE A 241 9.11 3.06 -31.27
CA PHE A 241 9.23 2.89 -29.82
C PHE A 241 8.59 1.59 -29.35
N SER A 242 7.60 1.10 -30.10
CA SER A 242 7.06 -0.25 -29.97
C SER A 242 8.16 -1.29 -30.21
N GLU A 243 9.00 -1.12 -31.25
CA GLU A 243 10.13 -2.03 -31.51
C GLU A 243 11.15 -2.04 -30.35
N VAL A 244 11.58 -0.88 -29.85
CA VAL A 244 12.54 -0.80 -28.72
C VAL A 244 11.98 -1.46 -27.47
N ARG A 245 10.68 -1.32 -27.20
CA ARG A 245 9.98 -1.98 -26.08
C ARG A 245 9.89 -3.50 -26.25
N ASN A 246 9.62 -3.97 -27.47
CA ASN A 246 9.56 -5.40 -27.77
C ASN A 246 10.94 -6.05 -27.58
N ASP A 247 12.00 -5.39 -28.04
CA ASP A 247 13.39 -5.80 -27.82
C ASP A 247 13.77 -5.79 -26.32
N LEU A 248 13.42 -4.71 -25.59
CA LEU A 248 13.62 -4.60 -24.14
C LEU A 248 12.91 -5.72 -23.37
N THR A 249 11.73 -6.17 -23.81
CA THR A 249 11.02 -7.30 -23.20
C THR A 249 11.86 -8.57 -23.29
N SER A 250 12.44 -8.87 -24.47
CA SER A 250 13.36 -9.99 -24.66
C SER A 250 14.64 -9.87 -23.82
N GLU A 251 15.23 -8.67 -23.70
CA GLU A 251 16.44 -8.46 -22.90
C GLU A 251 16.18 -8.57 -21.38
N LEU A 252 15.01 -8.14 -20.90
CA LEU A 252 14.60 -8.28 -19.49
C LEU A 252 14.33 -9.76 -19.13
N GLU A 253 13.66 -10.51 -20.03
CA GLU A 253 13.43 -11.95 -19.85
C GLU A 253 14.74 -12.75 -19.77
N LYS A 254 15.76 -12.40 -20.56
CA LYS A 254 17.10 -13.02 -20.50
C LYS A 254 17.85 -12.78 -19.19
N ALA A 255 17.42 -11.78 -18.41
CA ALA A 255 18.05 -11.36 -17.16
C ALA A 255 17.21 -11.67 -15.91
N ASP A 256 16.15 -12.48 -16.03
CA ASP A 256 15.20 -12.80 -14.95
C ASP A 256 14.50 -11.57 -14.32
N ILE A 257 14.38 -10.45 -15.05
CA ILE A 257 13.73 -9.22 -14.59
C ILE A 257 12.26 -9.20 -15.03
N GLN A 258 11.34 -9.05 -14.08
CA GLN A 258 9.90 -9.11 -14.34
C GLN A 258 9.33 -7.74 -14.71
N ILE A 259 8.70 -7.65 -15.89
CA ILE A 259 7.81 -6.54 -16.24
C ILE A 259 6.48 -6.74 -15.51
N ALA A 260 6.09 -5.76 -14.69
CA ALA A 260 4.95 -5.90 -13.80
C ALA A 260 3.72 -5.06 -14.20
N ASP A 261 3.91 -3.93 -14.87
CA ASP A 261 2.86 -3.15 -15.52
C ASP A 261 3.40 -2.67 -16.89
N THR A 262 2.62 -2.82 -17.96
CA THR A 262 2.91 -2.25 -19.28
C THR A 262 1.73 -1.40 -19.73
N GLU A 263 1.97 -0.11 -19.93
CA GLU A 263 0.98 0.85 -20.41
C GLU A 263 1.47 1.51 -21.70
N SER A 264 0.54 1.87 -22.58
CA SER A 264 0.84 2.71 -23.74
C SER A 264 -0.19 3.81 -23.91
N PHE A 265 0.23 4.90 -24.56
CA PHE A 265 -0.59 6.10 -24.77
C PHE A 265 -0.30 6.72 -26.12
N SER A 266 -1.30 7.33 -26.75
CA SER A 266 -1.11 8.01 -28.04
C SER A 266 -0.85 9.51 -27.84
N ASN A 267 -1.72 10.19 -27.07
CA ASN A 267 -1.71 11.65 -26.88
C ASN A 267 -1.64 12.09 -25.40
N ASP A 268 -2.58 11.67 -24.55
CA ASP A 268 -2.60 12.04 -23.11
C ASP A 268 -2.03 10.90 -22.25
N PRO A 269 -0.91 11.11 -21.53
CA PRO A 269 -0.37 10.10 -20.62
C PRO A 269 -1.12 10.04 -19.28
N CYS A 270 -1.82 11.10 -18.84
CA CYS A 270 -2.30 11.25 -17.45
C CYS A 270 -3.17 10.07 -16.96
N GLY A 271 -4.04 9.54 -17.83
CA GLY A 271 -4.90 8.41 -17.51
C GLY A 271 -4.14 7.10 -17.29
N ASN A 272 -3.09 6.86 -18.08
CA ASN A 272 -2.22 5.70 -17.96
C ASN A 272 -1.25 5.84 -16.78
N VAL A 273 -0.71 7.04 -16.51
CA VAL A 273 0.14 7.32 -15.34
C VAL A 273 -0.56 6.90 -14.04
N GLN A 274 -1.87 7.14 -13.90
CA GLN A 274 -2.62 6.73 -12.71
C GLN A 274 -2.74 5.20 -12.52
N LYS A 275 -2.62 4.40 -13.58
CA LYS A 275 -2.70 2.94 -13.47
C LYS A 275 -1.39 2.31 -13.00
N LEU A 276 -0.27 2.96 -13.26
CA LEU A 276 1.06 2.50 -12.87
C LEU A 276 1.19 2.51 -11.34
N LYS A 277 1.34 1.31 -10.75
CA LYS A 277 1.45 1.14 -9.28
C LYS A 277 2.89 0.88 -8.83
N LEU A 278 3.86 1.04 -9.73
CA LEU A 278 5.26 0.65 -9.56
C LEU A 278 6.19 1.82 -9.26
N LYS A 279 7.34 1.48 -8.69
CA LYS A 279 8.37 2.42 -8.23
C LYS A 279 9.48 2.67 -9.25
N SER A 280 9.88 1.65 -10.00
CA SER A 280 10.90 1.76 -11.05
C SER A 280 10.23 1.71 -12.41
N LEU A 281 10.34 2.78 -13.20
CA LEU A 281 9.69 2.86 -14.51
C LEU A 281 10.61 3.25 -15.65
N PHE A 282 10.50 2.50 -16.74
CA PHE A 282 11.03 2.85 -18.05
C PHE A 282 10.03 3.69 -18.82
N LEU A 283 10.50 4.85 -19.25
CA LEU A 283 9.71 5.86 -19.91
C LEU A 283 10.25 6.10 -21.31
N PHE A 284 9.51 5.61 -22.30
CA PHE A 284 9.71 6.02 -23.68
C PHE A 284 8.60 7.04 -24.03
N PHE A 285 8.99 8.32 -24.19
CA PHE A 285 8.31 9.43 -24.91
C PHE A 285 7.71 10.64 -24.14
N PHE A 286 7.34 11.64 -24.94
CA PHE A 286 7.35 13.10 -24.71
C PHE A 286 6.98 13.60 -23.30
N PHE A 287 7.92 14.35 -22.70
CA PHE A 287 8.04 14.41 -21.24
C PHE A 287 7.31 15.53 -20.52
N LEU A 288 7.01 16.64 -21.21
CA LEU A 288 6.40 17.82 -20.58
C LEU A 288 5.05 17.51 -19.93
N LEU A 289 4.14 16.86 -20.66
CA LEU A 289 2.84 16.49 -20.13
C LEU A 289 2.96 15.37 -19.08
N PHE A 290 3.87 14.41 -19.32
CA PHE A 290 4.10 13.27 -18.42
C PHE A 290 4.56 13.69 -17.01
N PHE A 291 5.67 14.43 -16.88
CA PHE A 291 6.20 14.77 -15.54
C PHE A 291 5.26 15.69 -14.76
N CYS A 292 4.46 16.49 -15.47
CA CYS A 292 3.41 17.30 -14.87
C CYS A 292 2.21 16.46 -14.39
N CYS A 293 1.84 15.40 -15.12
CA CYS A 293 0.92 14.38 -14.61
C CYS A 293 1.50 13.66 -13.38
N ALA A 294 2.77 13.24 -13.42
CA ALA A 294 3.45 12.57 -12.31
C ALA A 294 3.51 13.44 -11.04
N TYR A 295 3.83 14.73 -11.18
CA TYR A 295 3.76 15.70 -10.07
C TYR A 295 2.36 15.75 -9.45
N ASN A 296 1.32 15.92 -10.27
CA ASN A 296 -0.06 16.01 -9.80
C ASN A 296 -0.59 14.68 -9.19
N LYS A 297 0.09 13.55 -9.41
CA LYS A 297 -0.20 12.24 -8.81
C LYS A 297 0.74 11.86 -7.65
N ASN A 298 1.68 12.74 -7.26
CA ASN A 298 2.72 12.47 -6.25
C ASN A 298 3.61 11.25 -6.59
N MET A 299 3.88 11.04 -7.88
CA MET A 299 4.81 10.01 -8.37
C MET A 299 6.19 10.64 -8.59
N TYR A 300 6.85 11.05 -7.51
CA TYR A 300 8.21 11.59 -7.53
C TYR A 300 8.86 11.47 -6.14
N GLY A 301 10.15 11.81 -6.04
CA GLY A 301 10.91 11.73 -4.79
C GLY A 301 11.56 10.35 -4.56
N SER A 302 12.08 10.14 -3.36
CA SER A 302 12.95 9.00 -2.99
C SER A 302 12.38 7.58 -3.15
N LYS A 303 11.08 7.47 -3.49
CA LYS A 303 10.38 6.18 -3.69
C LYS A 303 10.31 5.76 -5.16
N TYR A 304 10.68 6.62 -6.10
CA TYR A 304 10.53 6.39 -7.54
C TYR A 304 11.86 6.59 -8.28
N GLN A 305 12.08 5.79 -9.33
CA GLN A 305 13.17 6.02 -10.29
C GLN A 305 12.63 6.05 -11.71
N TRP A 306 12.95 7.15 -12.41
CA TRP A 306 12.66 7.34 -13.82
C TRP A 306 13.91 7.02 -14.65
N ILE A 307 13.74 6.25 -15.72
CA ILE A 307 14.75 6.04 -16.76
C ILE A 307 14.15 6.45 -18.11
N ILE A 308 14.78 7.44 -18.76
CA ILE A 308 14.34 8.04 -20.03
C ILE A 308 15.44 7.96 -21.11
N PRO A 309 15.12 8.05 -22.40
CA PRO A 309 16.10 8.34 -23.44
C PRO A 309 16.74 9.73 -23.28
N GLY A 310 18.03 9.86 -23.60
CA GLY A 310 18.83 11.08 -23.44
C GLY A 310 19.15 11.86 -24.72
N TRP A 311 18.40 11.65 -25.80
CA TRP A 311 18.67 12.28 -27.11
C TRP A 311 18.03 13.67 -27.30
N TYR A 312 17.52 14.28 -26.23
CA TYR A 312 16.86 15.58 -26.24
C TYR A 312 17.88 16.73 -26.38
N GLN A 313 17.40 17.90 -26.83
CA GLN A 313 18.20 19.12 -26.82
C GLN A 313 18.41 19.59 -25.37
N GLY A 314 19.56 20.20 -25.09
CA GLY A 314 19.83 20.82 -23.79
C GLY A 314 18.74 21.84 -23.43
N ASN A 315 18.40 21.90 -22.13
CA ASN A 315 17.42 22.83 -21.58
C ASN A 315 15.99 22.71 -22.15
N TRP A 316 15.59 21.55 -22.68
CA TRP A 316 14.25 21.30 -23.22
C TRP A 316 13.11 21.62 -22.21
N TRP A 317 13.38 21.56 -20.91
CA TRP A 317 12.45 21.91 -19.83
C TRP A 317 12.15 23.41 -19.72
N GLU A 318 12.92 24.31 -20.36
CA GLU A 318 12.61 25.75 -20.39
C GLU A 318 11.39 26.07 -21.26
N GLN A 319 11.07 25.22 -22.24
CA GLN A 319 9.91 25.37 -23.14
C GLN A 319 8.55 25.03 -22.45
N ALA A 320 8.57 24.71 -21.16
CA ALA A 320 7.44 24.25 -20.37
C ALA A 320 6.24 25.21 -20.27
N ASN A 321 6.52 26.52 -20.38
CA ASN A 321 5.52 27.60 -20.22
C ASN A 321 4.38 27.55 -21.26
N SER A 322 4.49 26.70 -22.28
CA SER A 322 3.43 26.40 -23.25
C SER A 322 2.31 25.50 -22.71
N THR A 323 2.45 24.95 -21.49
CA THR A 323 1.51 23.99 -20.88
C THR A 323 0.94 24.49 -19.55
N ASN A 324 -0.13 23.87 -19.05
CA ASN A 324 -0.75 24.16 -17.73
C ASN A 324 0.13 23.78 -16.51
N CYS A 325 1.45 23.73 -16.67
CA CYS A 325 2.42 23.26 -15.69
C CYS A 325 3.55 24.28 -15.53
N THR A 326 3.80 24.70 -14.29
CA THR A 326 4.89 25.63 -14.01
C THR A 326 6.23 24.90 -13.98
N THR A 327 7.29 25.54 -14.48
CA THR A 327 8.66 24.99 -14.52
C THR A 327 9.12 24.45 -13.16
N LYS A 328 8.71 25.08 -12.05
CA LYS A 328 9.01 24.60 -10.70
C LYS A 328 8.43 23.20 -10.41
N LYS A 329 7.18 22.92 -10.82
CA LYS A 329 6.57 21.58 -10.66
C LYS A 329 7.30 20.54 -11.49
N LEU A 330 7.60 20.91 -12.75
CA LEU A 330 8.31 20.07 -13.71
C LEU A 330 9.68 19.65 -13.17
N LEU A 331 10.53 20.63 -12.79
CA LEU A 331 11.85 20.39 -12.21
C LEU A 331 11.77 19.50 -10.95
N THR A 332 10.79 19.74 -10.08
CA THR A 332 10.60 18.93 -8.84
C THR A 332 10.26 17.46 -9.13
N ALA A 333 9.53 17.17 -10.22
CA ALA A 333 9.18 15.81 -10.62
C ALA A 333 10.25 15.11 -11.48
N MET A 334 11.14 15.90 -12.11
CA MET A 334 12.26 15.42 -12.93
C MET A 334 13.52 15.14 -12.12
N GLU A 335 13.67 15.70 -10.91
CA GLU A 335 14.88 15.55 -10.10
C GLU A 335 15.32 14.07 -9.96
N GLY A 336 16.56 13.77 -10.31
CA GLY A 336 17.14 12.44 -10.21
C GLY A 336 16.80 11.44 -11.32
N TYR A 337 16.08 11.82 -12.40
CA TYR A 337 15.89 10.91 -13.55
C TYR A 337 17.24 10.51 -14.16
N ILE A 338 17.31 9.29 -14.70
CA ILE A 338 18.46 8.79 -15.47
C ILE A 338 18.13 8.87 -16.96
N SER A 339 18.92 9.63 -17.73
CA SER A 339 18.89 9.67 -19.19
C SER A 339 19.92 8.71 -19.79
N VAL A 340 19.54 8.01 -20.86
CA VAL A 340 20.41 7.05 -21.56
C VAL A 340 20.50 7.38 -23.05
N ASP A 341 21.71 7.60 -23.56
CA ASP A 341 22.00 7.90 -24.99
C ASP A 341 23.36 7.29 -25.36
N PHE A 342 23.72 7.26 -26.64
CA PHE A 342 25.08 6.89 -27.05
C PHE A 342 26.09 8.00 -26.72
N GLU A 343 27.36 7.65 -26.57
CA GLU A 343 28.42 8.63 -26.35
C GLU A 343 28.94 9.20 -27.69
N PRO A 344 28.90 10.53 -27.94
CA PRO A 344 29.29 11.11 -29.24
C PRO A 344 30.78 11.05 -29.57
N LEU A 345 31.65 11.06 -28.54
CA LEU A 345 33.11 11.01 -28.64
C LEU A 345 33.68 10.20 -27.48
N SER A 346 34.78 9.49 -27.70
CA SER A 346 35.41 8.72 -26.61
C SER A 346 36.12 9.65 -25.62
N ALA A 347 35.84 9.47 -24.33
CA ALA A 347 36.57 10.14 -23.24
C ALA A 347 38.06 9.71 -23.16
N LYS A 348 38.45 8.62 -23.81
CA LYS A 348 39.82 8.06 -23.76
C LYS A 348 40.78 8.83 -24.67
N ARG A 349 41.92 9.26 -24.13
CA ARG A 349 43.00 9.95 -24.86
C ARG A 349 43.89 8.99 -25.68
N THR A 350 43.28 8.03 -26.38
CA THR A 350 43.96 7.08 -27.26
C THR A 350 44.00 7.64 -28.68
N GLN A 351 45.16 7.64 -29.33
CA GLN A 351 45.26 8.03 -30.74
C GLN A 351 44.55 7.01 -31.63
N GLY A 352 43.64 7.48 -32.47
CA GLY A 352 42.91 6.66 -33.43
C GLY A 352 43.68 6.45 -34.74
N ILE A 353 43.01 5.86 -35.74
CA ILE A 353 43.57 5.57 -37.07
C ILE A 353 44.15 6.80 -37.81
N SER A 354 43.69 8.01 -37.47
CA SER A 354 44.16 9.29 -38.01
C SER A 354 45.41 9.87 -37.31
N GLY A 355 45.88 9.22 -36.24
CA GLY A 355 46.95 9.72 -35.37
C GLY A 355 46.52 10.83 -34.40
N ARG A 356 45.25 11.27 -34.42
CA ARG A 356 44.68 12.23 -33.45
C ARG A 356 43.98 11.49 -32.30
N THR A 357 43.97 12.10 -31.14
CA THR A 357 43.06 11.78 -30.03
C THR A 357 41.66 12.39 -30.27
N PRO A 358 40.61 11.92 -29.60
CA PRO A 358 39.26 12.50 -29.73
C PRO A 358 39.21 13.99 -29.38
N GLN A 359 40.00 14.44 -28.39
CA GLN A 359 40.03 15.84 -27.94
C GLN A 359 40.76 16.77 -28.93
N GLU A 360 41.83 16.30 -29.57
CA GLU A 360 42.50 17.02 -30.66
C GLU A 360 41.56 17.18 -31.87
N TYR A 361 40.85 16.09 -32.22
CA TYR A 361 39.84 16.11 -33.27
C TYR A 361 38.68 17.08 -32.97
N GLU A 362 38.18 17.10 -31.73
CA GLU A 362 37.10 18.00 -31.30
C GLU A 362 37.52 19.48 -31.43
N LEU A 363 38.77 19.79 -31.08
CA LEU A 363 39.35 21.14 -31.22
C LEU A 363 39.57 21.55 -32.69
N GLU A 364 39.91 20.61 -33.57
CA GLU A 364 40.01 20.84 -35.02
C GLU A 364 38.62 21.03 -35.66
N TYR A 365 37.67 20.15 -35.35
CA TYR A 365 36.28 20.24 -35.82
C TYR A 365 35.62 21.55 -35.38
N THR A 366 35.81 21.95 -34.12
CA THR A 366 35.27 23.21 -33.59
C THR A 366 35.78 24.42 -34.37
N ARG A 367 37.08 24.46 -34.70
CA ARG A 367 37.67 25.53 -35.52
C ARG A 367 37.11 25.56 -36.94
N GLU A 368 37.01 24.42 -37.62
CA GLU A 368 36.44 24.32 -38.98
C GLU A 368 34.95 24.69 -39.00
N ARG A 369 34.20 24.31 -37.96
CA ARG A 369 32.78 24.66 -37.78
C ARG A 369 32.59 26.15 -37.57
N GLU A 370 33.39 26.77 -36.71
CA GLU A 370 33.33 28.21 -36.43
C GLU A 370 33.70 29.06 -37.65
N GLN A 371 34.70 28.64 -38.44
CA GLN A 371 35.04 29.30 -39.71
C GLN A 371 33.91 29.29 -40.73
N LYS A 372 33.02 28.29 -40.68
CA LYS A 372 31.83 28.18 -41.54
C LYS A 372 30.53 28.71 -40.92
N GLY A 373 30.55 29.13 -39.65
CA GLY A 373 29.37 29.65 -38.95
C GLY A 373 28.24 28.62 -38.71
N VAL A 374 28.58 27.33 -38.55
CA VAL A 374 27.60 26.23 -38.45
C VAL A 374 27.34 25.78 -37.01
N GLU A 375 26.16 25.20 -36.75
CA GLU A 375 25.85 24.56 -35.47
C GLU A 375 26.55 23.21 -35.29
N ALA A 376 26.70 22.77 -34.03
CA ALA A 376 27.33 21.51 -33.69
C ALA A 376 26.35 20.32 -33.85
N SER A 377 26.63 19.40 -34.78
CA SER A 377 25.85 18.17 -34.94
C SER A 377 26.41 17.03 -34.10
N LYS A 378 25.61 16.41 -33.20
CA LYS A 378 26.06 15.28 -32.35
C LYS A 378 26.54 14.04 -33.11
N PHE A 379 26.36 14.00 -34.42
CA PHE A 379 26.77 12.90 -35.29
C PHE A 379 28.14 13.12 -35.96
N HIS A 380 28.82 14.24 -35.71
CA HIS A 380 30.08 14.62 -36.38
C HIS A 380 31.19 13.55 -36.29
N GLY A 381 31.40 12.96 -35.10
CA GLY A 381 32.37 11.88 -34.88
C GLY A 381 32.01 10.59 -35.64
N PHE A 382 30.73 10.21 -35.66
CA PHE A 382 30.24 9.02 -36.35
C PHE A 382 30.39 9.12 -37.88
N ALA A 383 30.23 10.33 -38.43
CA ALA A 383 30.48 10.60 -39.83
C ALA A 383 31.98 10.59 -40.17
N TYR A 384 32.83 11.19 -39.32
CA TYR A 384 34.29 11.15 -39.47
C TYR A 384 34.81 9.70 -39.49
N ASP A 385 34.42 8.89 -38.51
CA ASP A 385 34.82 7.47 -38.45
C ASP A 385 34.23 6.68 -39.63
N GLY A 386 33.05 7.03 -40.13
CA GLY A 386 32.44 6.42 -41.33
C GLY A 386 33.24 6.64 -42.63
N ILE A 387 33.83 7.82 -42.82
CA ILE A 387 34.73 8.07 -43.96
C ILE A 387 36.01 7.22 -43.83
N TRP A 388 36.53 7.00 -42.61
CA TRP A 388 37.65 6.09 -42.38
C TRP A 388 37.29 4.61 -42.60
N VAL A 389 36.07 4.17 -42.25
CA VAL A 389 35.55 2.84 -42.59
C VAL A 389 35.55 2.64 -44.11
N ILE A 390 35.00 3.60 -44.87
CA ILE A 390 34.94 3.52 -46.34
C ILE A 390 36.35 3.47 -46.94
N ALA A 391 37.26 4.37 -46.53
CA ALA A 391 38.63 4.38 -47.03
C ALA A 391 39.37 3.05 -46.79
N ARG A 392 39.24 2.47 -45.59
CA ARG A 392 39.86 1.18 -45.27
C ARG A 392 39.23 0.04 -46.07
N THR A 393 37.90 0.03 -46.20
CA THR A 393 37.15 -0.99 -46.95
C THR A 393 37.58 -1.00 -48.41
N LEU A 394 37.50 0.15 -49.09
CA LEU A 394 37.89 0.30 -50.48
C LEU A 394 39.37 -0.08 -50.70
N SER A 395 40.27 0.34 -49.82
CA SER A 395 41.69 -0.04 -49.89
C SER A 395 41.92 -1.54 -49.82
N ARG A 396 41.16 -2.26 -48.98
CA ARG A 396 41.30 -3.72 -48.84
C ARG A 396 40.64 -4.46 -50.01
N VAL A 397 39.49 -4.01 -50.49
CA VAL A 397 38.85 -4.56 -51.69
C VAL A 397 39.73 -4.36 -52.92
N MET A 398 40.33 -3.18 -53.12
CA MET A 398 41.31 -2.92 -54.19
C MET A 398 42.55 -3.84 -54.12
N GLU A 399 42.98 -4.21 -52.91
CA GLU A 399 44.09 -5.15 -52.72
C GLU A 399 43.69 -6.57 -53.12
N LEU A 400 42.51 -7.04 -52.66
CA LEU A 400 41.96 -8.35 -53.01
C LEU A 400 41.68 -8.46 -54.51
N LEU A 401 41.13 -7.44 -55.14
CA LEU A 401 40.93 -7.36 -56.60
C LEU A 401 42.26 -7.47 -57.36
N LYS A 402 43.32 -6.78 -56.92
CA LYS A 402 44.66 -6.90 -57.52
C LYS A 402 45.29 -8.27 -57.31
N GLN A 403 44.99 -8.97 -56.21
CA GLN A 403 45.43 -10.35 -56.00
C GLN A 403 44.67 -11.31 -56.92
N LYS A 404 43.35 -11.17 -57.03
CA LYS A 404 42.50 -11.98 -57.92
C LYS A 404 42.85 -11.78 -59.40
N GLN A 405 42.98 -10.52 -59.87
CA GLN A 405 43.47 -10.20 -61.22
C GLN A 405 44.86 -10.78 -61.54
N ARG A 406 45.72 -10.99 -60.53
CA ARG A 406 47.03 -11.65 -60.70
C ARG A 406 46.95 -13.19 -60.73
N GLN A 407 45.89 -13.77 -60.18
CA GLN A 407 45.63 -15.21 -60.24
C GLN A 407 44.90 -15.60 -61.53
N ASP A 408 43.93 -14.78 -61.95
CA ASP A 408 43.06 -15.04 -63.11
C ASP A 408 43.73 -14.72 -64.47
N VAL A 409 45.03 -14.40 -64.52
CA VAL A 409 45.79 -14.01 -65.75
C VAL A 409 45.68 -15.04 -66.91
N TYR A 410 45.32 -16.30 -66.61
CA TYR A 410 45.15 -17.36 -67.61
C TYR A 410 43.71 -17.55 -68.13
N HIS A 411 42.72 -16.87 -67.56
CA HIS A 411 41.33 -16.89 -68.01
C HIS A 411 40.81 -15.45 -68.13
N ASN A 412 40.49 -15.01 -69.34
CA ASN A 412 39.90 -13.68 -69.63
C ASN A 412 38.48 -13.56 -69.05
N GLN A 413 38.36 -13.53 -67.73
CA GLN A 413 37.11 -13.52 -67.00
C GLN A 413 36.94 -12.14 -66.35
N THR A 414 36.03 -11.34 -66.91
CA THR A 414 35.70 -10.03 -66.35
C THR A 414 35.07 -10.19 -64.97
N VAL A 415 35.59 -9.49 -63.97
CA VAL A 415 35.06 -9.53 -62.59
C VAL A 415 33.63 -8.99 -62.58
N ASP A 416 32.69 -9.79 -62.07
CA ASP A 416 31.28 -9.41 -61.95
C ASP A 416 31.07 -8.40 -60.81
N ASP A 417 30.31 -7.34 -61.06
CA ASP A 417 29.96 -6.31 -60.06
C ASP A 417 29.27 -6.94 -58.83
N ARG A 418 28.59 -8.09 -58.98
CA ARG A 418 28.00 -8.84 -57.84
C ARG A 418 29.05 -9.49 -56.93
N GLU A 419 30.17 -9.96 -57.48
CA GLU A 419 31.29 -10.46 -56.67
C GLU A 419 31.99 -9.32 -55.92
N VAL A 420 32.14 -8.16 -56.58
CA VAL A 420 32.69 -6.95 -55.96
C VAL A 420 31.80 -6.48 -54.81
N GLY A 421 30.48 -6.44 -55.00
CA GLY A 421 29.52 -6.12 -53.94
C GLY A 421 29.66 -7.03 -52.72
N LYS A 422 29.80 -8.35 -52.92
CA LYS A 422 30.08 -9.30 -51.84
C LYS A 422 31.40 -9.02 -51.12
N MET A 423 32.50 -8.79 -51.85
CA MET A 423 33.78 -8.45 -51.23
C MET A 423 33.71 -7.17 -50.39
N VAL A 424 32.92 -6.17 -50.80
CA VAL A 424 32.68 -4.96 -49.98
C VAL A 424 31.92 -5.30 -48.69
N LEU A 425 30.88 -6.14 -48.76
CA LEU A 425 30.11 -6.58 -47.60
C LEU A 425 30.96 -7.36 -46.58
N ASP A 426 31.73 -8.34 -47.07
CA ASP A 426 32.58 -9.20 -46.24
C ASP A 426 33.67 -8.38 -45.54
N VAL A 427 34.39 -7.52 -46.30
CA VAL A 427 35.41 -6.63 -45.75
C VAL A 427 34.83 -5.64 -44.75
N MET A 428 33.62 -5.10 -44.97
CA MET A 428 32.96 -4.23 -44.00
C MET A 428 32.67 -4.96 -42.69
N ASN A 429 32.18 -6.21 -42.75
CA ASN A 429 31.90 -7.01 -41.57
C ASN A 429 33.17 -7.35 -40.76
N GLU A 430 34.35 -7.43 -41.41
CA GLU A 430 35.66 -7.64 -40.77
C GLU A 430 36.31 -6.35 -40.20
N THR A 431 35.69 -5.16 -40.36
CA THR A 431 36.33 -3.92 -39.91
C THR A 431 36.46 -3.82 -38.40
N ASN A 432 37.69 -3.54 -37.94
CA ASN A 432 38.02 -3.33 -36.53
C ASN A 432 39.18 -2.33 -36.37
N PHE A 433 38.93 -1.14 -35.80
CA PHE A 433 39.95 -0.15 -35.43
C PHE A 433 39.45 0.82 -34.35
N PHE A 434 40.35 1.65 -33.81
CA PHE A 434 40.01 2.78 -32.95
C PHE A 434 39.85 4.07 -33.79
N GLY A 435 38.65 4.63 -33.77
CA GLY A 435 38.28 5.94 -34.28
C GLY A 435 38.13 6.98 -33.17
N VAL A 436 37.61 8.16 -33.49
CA VAL A 436 37.39 9.24 -32.50
C VAL A 436 36.22 8.96 -31.56
N THR A 437 35.27 8.14 -32.02
CA THR A 437 34.13 7.65 -31.21
C THR A 437 34.43 6.33 -30.49
N GLY A 438 35.71 5.96 -30.34
CA GLY A 438 36.15 4.71 -29.72
C GLY A 438 36.36 3.58 -30.72
N GLN A 439 36.17 2.33 -30.30
CA GLN A 439 36.33 1.19 -31.20
C GLN A 439 35.19 1.14 -32.22
N VAL A 440 35.53 0.89 -33.49
CA VAL A 440 34.60 0.75 -34.62
C VAL A 440 34.65 -0.72 -35.04
N MET A 441 33.53 -1.41 -34.80
CA MET A 441 33.30 -2.81 -35.13
C MET A 441 31.81 -2.99 -35.42
N PHE A 442 31.48 -3.77 -36.46
CA PHE A 442 30.11 -4.12 -36.78
C PHE A 442 29.76 -5.55 -36.35
N ARG A 443 28.49 -5.75 -36.01
CA ARG A 443 27.87 -7.06 -35.79
C ARG A 443 26.52 -7.04 -36.50
N ASN A 444 26.34 -7.90 -37.51
CA ASN A 444 25.15 -7.92 -38.35
C ASN A 444 24.79 -6.52 -38.94
N GLY A 445 25.80 -5.73 -39.32
CA GLY A 445 25.62 -4.37 -39.87
C GLY A 445 25.33 -3.25 -38.86
N GLU A 446 25.06 -3.59 -37.59
CA GLU A 446 24.97 -2.62 -36.50
C GLU A 446 26.33 -2.39 -35.85
N ARG A 447 26.57 -1.19 -35.32
CA ARG A 447 27.80 -0.90 -34.57
C ARG A 447 27.65 -1.24 -33.09
N MET A 448 28.63 -1.96 -32.57
CA MET A 448 28.87 -2.09 -31.13
C MET A 448 29.53 -0.81 -30.60
N GLY A 449 28.86 -0.05 -29.73
CA GLY A 449 29.31 1.25 -29.24
C GLY A 449 29.29 1.41 -27.71
N THR A 450 29.59 2.62 -27.24
CA THR A 450 29.48 3.01 -25.83
C THR A 450 28.15 3.74 -25.60
N ILE A 451 27.43 3.33 -24.56
CA ILE A 451 26.22 3.99 -24.06
C ILE A 451 26.60 4.80 -22.81
N LYS A 452 26.18 6.07 -22.73
CA LYS A 452 26.37 6.93 -21.56
C LYS A 452 25.10 6.96 -20.71
N PHE A 453 25.29 7.02 -19.40
CA PHE A 453 24.24 7.35 -18.44
C PHE A 453 24.48 8.76 -17.91
N THR A 454 23.45 9.59 -17.99
CA THR A 454 23.40 10.94 -17.41
C THR A 454 22.29 10.99 -16.37
N GLN A 455 22.46 11.81 -15.34
CA GLN A 455 21.45 12.05 -14.31
C GLN A 455 21.13 13.54 -14.24
N PHE A 456 19.83 13.86 -14.10
CA PHE A 456 19.40 15.22 -13.85
C PHE A 456 19.56 15.59 -12.38
N GLN A 457 20.37 16.61 -12.11
CA GLN A 457 20.72 17.10 -10.78
C GLN A 457 20.65 18.63 -10.77
N GLU A 458 19.84 19.20 -9.87
CA GLU A 458 19.81 20.66 -9.60
C GLU A 458 19.62 21.55 -10.85
N GLY A 459 18.99 21.03 -11.91
CA GLY A 459 18.77 21.75 -13.17
C GLY A 459 19.75 21.45 -14.31
N GLN A 460 20.70 20.52 -14.15
CA GLN A 460 21.66 20.12 -15.19
C GLN A 460 21.75 18.60 -15.36
N GLU A 461 22.14 18.12 -16.54
CA GLU A 461 22.44 16.70 -16.80
C GLU A 461 23.94 16.41 -16.60
N VAL A 462 24.26 15.48 -15.68
CA VAL A 462 25.65 15.11 -15.31
C VAL A 462 25.93 13.65 -15.69
N LYS A 463 27.09 13.33 -16.26
CA LYS A 463 27.47 11.93 -16.56
C LYS A 463 27.68 11.14 -15.26
N VAL A 464 26.97 10.02 -15.13
CA VAL A 464 27.02 9.12 -13.96
C VAL A 464 27.53 7.72 -14.29
N GLY A 465 27.67 7.35 -15.57
CA GLY A 465 28.26 6.08 -15.96
C GLY A 465 28.42 5.90 -17.46
N GLU A 466 29.09 4.81 -17.85
CA GLU A 466 29.22 4.35 -19.23
C GLU A 466 29.12 2.82 -19.32
N TYR A 467 28.51 2.31 -20.38
CA TYR A 467 28.44 0.89 -20.70
C TYR A 467 29.09 0.63 -22.06
N ASN A 468 30.01 -0.34 -22.09
CA ASN A 468 30.72 -0.74 -23.29
C ASN A 468 30.14 -2.04 -23.85
N ALA A 469 29.44 -1.95 -24.99
CA ALA A 469 28.77 -3.11 -25.60
C ALA A 469 29.72 -4.18 -26.18
N ILE A 470 31.00 -3.88 -26.37
CA ILE A 470 32.01 -4.86 -26.84
C ILE A 470 32.56 -5.67 -25.66
N ALA A 471 32.81 -5.01 -24.52
CA ALA A 471 33.34 -5.64 -23.32
C ALA A 471 32.23 -6.22 -22.40
N ASP A 472 30.98 -5.80 -22.57
CA ASP A 472 29.82 -6.13 -21.73
C ASP A 472 29.98 -5.70 -20.25
N ILE A 473 30.66 -4.55 -20.06
CA ILE A 473 30.99 -3.94 -18.76
C ILE A 473 30.26 -2.60 -18.61
N LEU A 474 29.63 -2.41 -17.45
CA LEU A 474 29.09 -1.13 -16.96
C LEU A 474 30.07 -0.54 -15.94
N ASP A 475 30.47 0.71 -16.14
CA ASP A 475 31.25 1.51 -15.21
C ASP A 475 30.38 2.64 -14.63
N VAL A 476 30.27 2.73 -13.31
CA VAL A 476 29.39 3.67 -12.58
C VAL A 476 30.24 4.61 -11.75
N ILE A 477 30.06 5.91 -11.95
CA ILE A 477 30.81 6.97 -11.30
C ILE A 477 30.15 7.27 -9.95
N ASN A 478 30.47 6.45 -8.95
CA ASN A 478 29.87 6.49 -7.60
C ASN A 478 29.89 7.88 -6.93
N ASN A 479 30.86 8.74 -7.27
CA ASN A 479 30.97 10.09 -6.69
C ASN A 479 30.03 11.12 -7.33
N THR A 480 29.46 10.86 -8.52
CA THR A 480 28.55 11.80 -9.18
C THR A 480 27.10 11.38 -9.06
N ILE A 481 26.75 10.09 -9.02
CA ILE A 481 25.36 9.66 -8.88
C ILE A 481 24.79 9.99 -7.51
N ARG A 482 23.56 10.53 -7.48
CA ARG A 482 22.86 10.93 -6.24
C ARG A 482 21.45 10.35 -6.24
N PHE A 483 20.99 9.89 -5.08
CA PHE A 483 19.59 9.52 -4.86
C PHE A 483 18.99 10.45 -3.81
N GLN A 484 17.67 10.65 -3.88
CA GLN A 484 16.97 11.53 -2.94
C GLN A 484 16.70 10.87 -1.57
N GLY A 485 16.94 9.56 -1.46
CA GLY A 485 17.03 8.82 -0.19
C GLY A 485 18.48 8.49 0.17
N ILE A 486 18.70 8.00 1.39
CA ILE A 486 20.01 7.51 1.86
C ILE A 486 20.46 6.26 1.07
N GLU A 487 19.48 5.44 0.67
CA GLU A 487 19.66 4.27 -0.20
C GLU A 487 18.96 4.52 -1.54
N PRO A 488 19.37 3.83 -2.63
CA PRO A 488 18.59 3.77 -3.87
C PRO A 488 17.15 3.25 -3.61
N PRO A 489 16.15 3.67 -4.41
CA PRO A 489 14.78 3.20 -4.25
C PRO A 489 14.67 1.68 -4.42
N LYS A 490 13.70 1.07 -3.75
CA LYS A 490 13.46 -0.40 -3.79
C LYS A 490 12.33 -0.73 -4.77
N ASP A 491 12.49 -1.83 -5.51
CA ASP A 491 11.59 -2.26 -6.59
C ASP A 491 10.14 -2.57 -6.12
N ARG A 492 9.97 -2.86 -4.83
CA ARG A 492 8.70 -3.15 -4.17
C ARG A 492 8.66 -2.59 -2.75
N THR A 493 7.47 -2.33 -2.23
CA THR A 493 7.25 -2.19 -0.79
C THR A 493 7.40 -3.55 -0.13
N PHE A 494 8.23 -3.64 0.91
CA PHE A 494 8.36 -4.85 1.70
C PHE A 494 7.21 -4.92 2.71
N VAL A 495 6.47 -6.04 2.73
CA VAL A 495 5.39 -6.25 3.70
C VAL A 495 5.97 -6.85 4.98
N ARG A 496 5.89 -6.12 6.08
CA ARG A 496 6.32 -6.58 7.40
C ARG A 496 5.10 -7.00 8.23
N LEU A 497 5.04 -8.26 8.63
CA LEU A 497 4.04 -8.76 9.58
C LEU A 497 4.32 -8.18 10.99
N GLN A 498 3.29 -7.70 11.67
CA GLN A 498 3.40 -7.13 13.02
C GLN A 498 2.24 -7.57 13.92
N LEU A 499 2.58 -8.18 15.07
CA LEU A 499 1.60 -8.60 16.08
C LEU A 499 1.02 -7.39 16.83
N ARG A 500 -0.32 -7.29 16.86
CA ARG A 500 -1.04 -6.38 17.77
C ARG A 500 -1.05 -6.98 19.19
N HIS A 501 -0.12 -6.52 20.01
CA HIS A 501 0.14 -7.00 21.38
C HIS A 501 -0.62 -6.17 22.45
N ILE A 502 -0.68 -6.70 23.67
CA ILE A 502 -1.25 -6.00 24.83
C ILE A 502 -0.21 -5.00 25.38
N ASN A 503 -0.65 -3.78 25.69
CA ASN A 503 0.19 -2.74 26.24
C ASN A 503 0.79 -3.17 27.60
N VAL A 504 2.11 -3.33 27.66
CA VAL A 504 2.84 -3.74 28.88
C VAL A 504 2.50 -2.90 30.13
N PRO A 505 2.35 -1.55 30.05
CA PRO A 505 1.92 -0.76 31.21
C PRO A 505 0.53 -1.14 31.74
N LEU A 506 -0.43 -1.44 30.86
CA LEU A 506 -1.79 -1.86 31.22
C LEU A 506 -1.76 -3.22 31.93
N TYR A 507 -1.00 -4.17 31.39
CA TYR A 507 -0.81 -5.50 32.00
C TYR A 507 -0.18 -5.39 33.40
N SER A 508 0.83 -4.54 33.57
CA SER A 508 1.50 -4.31 34.86
C SER A 508 0.54 -3.73 35.91
N ILE A 509 -0.23 -2.70 35.57
CA ILE A 509 -1.20 -2.06 36.48
C ILE A 509 -2.26 -3.09 36.94
N LEU A 510 -2.88 -3.81 36.01
CA LEU A 510 -3.92 -4.79 36.35
C LEU A 510 -3.35 -5.99 37.13
N SER A 511 -2.11 -6.39 36.85
CA SER A 511 -1.40 -7.43 37.62
C SER A 511 -1.15 -7.02 39.07
N THR A 512 -0.68 -5.79 39.33
CA THR A 512 -0.44 -5.33 40.71
C THR A 512 -1.72 -5.25 41.55
N ILE A 513 -2.83 -4.77 40.97
CA ILE A 513 -4.15 -4.78 41.61
C ILE A 513 -4.61 -6.22 41.92
N THR A 514 -4.36 -7.15 40.99
CA THR A 514 -4.70 -8.58 41.16
C THR A 514 -3.88 -9.22 42.29
N ILE A 515 -2.59 -8.91 42.42
CA ILE A 515 -1.74 -9.36 43.53
C ILE A 515 -2.29 -8.86 44.88
N LEU A 516 -2.69 -7.59 44.97
CA LEU A 516 -3.30 -7.04 46.19
C LEU A 516 -4.61 -7.79 46.56
N GLY A 517 -5.44 -8.11 45.56
CA GLY A 517 -6.64 -8.94 45.72
C GLY A 517 -6.33 -10.35 46.26
N MET A 518 -5.29 -11.01 45.74
CA MET A 518 -4.84 -12.32 46.22
C MET A 518 -4.29 -12.27 47.65
N LEU A 519 -3.51 -11.24 48.01
CA LEU A 519 -3.01 -11.05 49.38
C LEU A 519 -4.16 -10.85 50.38
N MET A 520 -5.16 -10.04 50.00
CA MET A 520 -6.39 -9.85 50.79
C MET A 520 -7.18 -11.16 50.95
N ALA A 521 -7.33 -11.94 49.87
CA ALA A 521 -7.96 -13.27 49.92
C ALA A 521 -7.20 -14.23 50.86
N GLY A 522 -5.86 -14.24 50.81
CA GLY A 522 -5.00 -15.01 51.71
C GLY A 522 -5.18 -14.62 53.18
N ALA A 523 -5.28 -13.32 53.48
CA ALA A 523 -5.55 -12.82 54.82
C ALA A 523 -6.94 -13.25 55.34
N PHE A 524 -7.98 -13.21 54.51
CA PHE A 524 -9.32 -13.70 54.88
C PHE A 524 -9.33 -15.23 55.08
N LEU A 525 -8.58 -16.00 54.28
CA LEU A 525 -8.46 -17.45 54.44
C LEU A 525 -7.78 -17.79 55.78
N PHE A 526 -6.66 -17.14 56.08
CA PHE A 526 -5.96 -17.30 57.36
C PHE A 526 -6.86 -16.95 58.55
N PHE A 527 -7.58 -15.82 58.48
CA PHE A 527 -8.54 -15.39 59.51
C PHE A 527 -9.66 -16.43 59.73
N ASN A 528 -10.24 -16.97 58.66
CA ASN A 528 -11.33 -17.94 58.72
C ASN A 528 -10.85 -19.30 59.27
N ILE A 529 -9.63 -19.74 58.91
CA ILE A 529 -9.02 -20.98 59.42
C ILE A 529 -8.65 -20.83 60.91
N LYS A 530 -7.95 -19.76 61.30
CA LYS A 530 -7.52 -19.52 62.69
C LYS A 530 -8.72 -19.49 63.65
N ASN A 531 -9.80 -18.83 63.25
CA ASN A 531 -10.98 -18.62 64.07
C ASN A 531 -12.11 -19.64 63.82
N ARG A 532 -11.85 -20.76 63.11
CA ARG A 532 -12.87 -21.75 62.70
C ARG A 532 -13.72 -22.33 63.84
N ASN A 533 -13.17 -22.36 65.06
CA ASN A 533 -13.85 -22.88 66.25
C ASN A 533 -14.77 -21.85 66.92
N HIS A 534 -14.63 -20.56 66.59
CA HIS A 534 -15.45 -19.49 67.17
C HIS A 534 -16.91 -19.60 66.72
N ARG A 535 -17.86 -19.33 67.62
CA ARG A 535 -19.31 -19.59 67.41
C ARG A 535 -19.86 -18.91 66.16
N LEU A 536 -19.43 -17.66 65.88
CA LEU A 536 -19.87 -16.90 64.71
C LEU A 536 -19.47 -17.58 63.39
N ILE A 537 -18.20 -17.98 63.28
CA ILE A 537 -17.64 -18.60 62.07
C ILE A 537 -18.13 -20.04 61.91
N LYS A 538 -18.24 -20.79 63.02
CA LYS A 538 -18.76 -22.16 63.03
C LYS A 538 -20.22 -22.25 62.54
N MET A 539 -21.05 -21.25 62.83
CA MET A 539 -22.43 -21.17 62.31
C MET A 539 -22.47 -20.82 60.82
N SER A 540 -21.52 -20.03 60.33
CA SER A 540 -21.38 -19.62 58.91
C SER A 540 -20.87 -20.74 57.99
N SER A 541 -20.71 -21.99 58.44
CA SER A 541 -20.18 -23.13 57.65
C SER A 541 -18.75 -22.84 57.13
N PRO A 542 -17.70 -23.01 57.98
CA PRO A 542 -16.34 -22.53 57.67
C PRO A 542 -15.74 -23.15 56.40
N TYR A 543 -16.08 -24.40 56.07
CA TYR A 543 -15.63 -25.06 54.84
C TYR A 543 -16.19 -24.41 53.57
N MET A 544 -17.44 -23.94 53.60
CA MET A 544 -18.04 -23.21 52.47
C MET A 544 -17.38 -21.84 52.28
N ASN A 545 -17.08 -21.13 53.38
CA ASN A 545 -16.30 -19.89 53.34
C ASN A 545 -14.91 -20.11 52.73
N ASN A 546 -14.22 -21.20 53.07
CA ASN A 546 -12.93 -21.54 52.46
C ASN A 546 -13.05 -21.77 50.94
N LEU A 547 -14.08 -22.49 50.48
CA LEU A 547 -14.29 -22.71 49.04
C LEU A 547 -14.60 -21.42 48.27
N ILE A 548 -15.36 -20.48 48.86
CA ILE A 548 -15.59 -19.15 48.25
C ILE A 548 -14.26 -18.42 48.03
N ILE A 549 -13.36 -18.44 49.03
CA ILE A 549 -12.06 -17.78 48.90
C ILE A 549 -11.15 -18.50 47.90
N LEU A 550 -11.09 -19.84 47.92
CA LEU A 550 -10.28 -20.62 46.98
C LEU A 550 -10.74 -20.41 45.53
N GLY A 551 -12.05 -20.39 45.28
CA GLY A 551 -12.60 -20.04 43.97
C GLY A 551 -12.23 -18.61 43.55
N GLY A 552 -12.26 -17.65 44.48
CA GLY A 552 -11.77 -16.28 44.23
C GLY A 552 -10.27 -16.21 43.89
N MET A 553 -9.41 -16.97 44.57
CA MET A 553 -7.98 -17.05 44.25
C MET A 553 -7.74 -17.63 42.84
N LEU A 554 -8.48 -18.68 42.45
CA LEU A 554 -8.44 -19.25 41.11
C LEU A 554 -8.90 -18.24 40.05
N SER A 555 -9.98 -17.49 40.32
CA SER A 555 -10.43 -16.41 39.42
C SER A 555 -9.37 -15.32 39.24
N TYR A 556 -8.70 -14.86 40.31
CA TYR A 556 -7.58 -13.92 40.19
C TYR A 556 -6.39 -14.53 39.40
N ALA A 557 -6.08 -15.81 39.59
CA ALA A 557 -5.01 -16.48 38.85
C ALA A 557 -5.25 -16.50 37.33
N SER A 558 -6.51 -16.54 36.89
CA SER A 558 -6.84 -16.50 35.45
C SER A 558 -6.42 -15.20 34.76
N ILE A 559 -6.41 -14.06 35.48
CA ILE A 559 -6.09 -12.74 34.89
C ILE A 559 -4.66 -12.69 34.36
N PHE A 560 -3.70 -13.28 35.08
CA PHE A 560 -2.31 -13.36 34.62
C PHE A 560 -2.20 -14.15 33.31
N LEU A 561 -2.98 -15.24 33.17
CA LEU A 561 -3.00 -16.08 31.98
C LEU A 561 -3.71 -15.44 30.78
N PHE A 562 -4.63 -14.50 31.01
CA PHE A 562 -5.27 -13.73 29.94
C PHE A 562 -4.38 -12.63 29.35
N GLY A 563 -3.40 -12.12 30.11
CA GLY A 563 -2.49 -11.08 29.64
C GLY A 563 -1.16 -11.60 29.06
N LEU A 564 -0.94 -12.92 29.04
CA LEU A 564 0.18 -13.54 28.32
C LEU A 564 -0.20 -13.72 26.85
N ASP A 565 0.37 -12.89 25.97
CA ASP A 565 0.21 -12.98 24.52
C ASP A 565 1.46 -13.62 23.84
N GLY A 566 1.40 -13.75 22.51
CA GLY A 566 2.50 -14.29 21.69
C GLY A 566 3.81 -13.49 21.71
N THR A 567 3.88 -12.31 22.34
CA THR A 567 5.17 -11.60 22.53
C THR A 567 5.99 -12.19 23.68
N PHE A 568 5.32 -12.67 24.73
CA PHE A 568 5.96 -13.25 25.91
C PHE A 568 6.14 -14.76 25.82
N VAL A 569 5.41 -15.43 24.92
CA VAL A 569 5.21 -16.88 24.93
C VAL A 569 5.35 -17.48 23.54
N SER A 570 6.13 -18.56 23.44
CA SER A 570 6.26 -19.34 22.20
C SER A 570 4.92 -19.95 21.77
N GLU A 571 4.71 -20.05 20.45
CA GLU A 571 3.47 -20.49 19.79
C GLU A 571 2.86 -21.76 20.40
N LYS A 572 3.67 -22.79 20.67
CA LYS A 572 3.22 -24.06 21.26
C LYS A 572 2.71 -23.91 22.69
N VAL A 573 3.31 -23.00 23.45
CA VAL A 573 2.89 -22.73 24.83
C VAL A 573 1.63 -21.85 24.82
N PHE A 574 1.48 -20.94 23.85
CA PHE A 574 0.24 -20.16 23.68
C PHE A 574 -1.00 -21.06 23.48
N GLU A 575 -0.92 -22.12 22.66
CA GLU A 575 -2.01 -23.11 22.54
C GLU A 575 -2.37 -23.78 23.87
N THR A 576 -1.37 -24.13 24.69
CA THR A 576 -1.64 -24.68 26.03
C THR A 576 -2.26 -23.64 26.97
N LEU A 577 -1.84 -22.38 26.90
CA LEU A 577 -2.43 -21.28 27.69
C LEU A 577 -3.88 -20.98 27.29
N CYS A 578 -4.23 -21.05 26.00
CA CYS A 578 -5.61 -20.95 25.50
C CYS A 578 -6.55 -21.92 26.24
N THR A 579 -6.07 -23.14 26.48
CA THR A 579 -6.80 -24.18 27.22
C THR A 579 -6.82 -23.88 28.73
N VAL A 580 -5.64 -23.70 29.34
CA VAL A 580 -5.50 -23.57 30.81
C VAL A 580 -6.23 -22.33 31.36
N ARG A 581 -6.22 -21.19 30.66
CA ARG A 581 -6.92 -19.97 31.10
C ARG A 581 -8.43 -20.18 31.23
N THR A 582 -9.02 -20.90 30.26
CA THR A 582 -10.45 -21.21 30.20
C THR A 582 -10.86 -22.16 31.34
N TRP A 583 -10.05 -23.19 31.58
CA TRP A 583 -10.27 -24.16 32.65
C TRP A 583 -10.22 -23.51 34.05
N ILE A 584 -9.17 -22.71 34.33
CA ILE A 584 -9.01 -22.07 35.65
C ILE A 584 -10.14 -21.10 35.95
N LEU A 585 -10.57 -20.29 34.97
CA LEU A 585 -11.69 -19.37 35.14
C LEU A 585 -13.01 -20.10 35.45
N ILE A 586 -13.34 -21.16 34.70
CA ILE A 586 -14.60 -21.91 34.89
C ILE A 586 -14.61 -22.68 36.22
N VAL A 587 -13.49 -23.30 36.60
CA VAL A 587 -13.36 -24.01 37.88
C VAL A 587 -13.41 -23.02 39.06
N GLY A 588 -12.74 -21.87 38.95
CA GLY A 588 -12.77 -20.81 39.95
C GLY A 588 -14.18 -20.25 40.20
N TYR A 589 -14.87 -19.86 39.12
CA TYR A 589 -16.27 -19.42 39.16
C TYR A 589 -17.18 -20.46 39.83
N THR A 590 -17.08 -21.71 39.39
CA THR A 590 -17.98 -22.79 39.85
C THR A 590 -17.77 -23.11 41.32
N THR A 591 -16.51 -23.11 41.78
CA THR A 591 -16.16 -23.35 43.19
C THR A 591 -16.71 -22.22 44.08
N ALA A 592 -16.56 -20.96 43.66
CA ALA A 592 -17.06 -19.80 44.41
C ALA A 592 -18.60 -19.71 44.40
N PHE A 593 -19.21 -19.74 43.21
CA PHE A 593 -20.65 -19.61 43.05
C PHE A 593 -21.39 -20.81 43.64
N GLY A 594 -20.91 -22.05 43.41
CA GLY A 594 -21.48 -23.26 43.97
C GLY A 594 -21.50 -23.26 45.50
N ALA A 595 -20.43 -22.76 46.14
CA ALA A 595 -20.38 -22.63 47.60
C ALA A 595 -21.34 -21.55 48.15
N MET A 596 -21.52 -20.43 47.44
CA MET A 596 -22.57 -19.44 47.76
C MET A 596 -23.97 -20.04 47.60
N PHE A 597 -24.23 -20.71 46.47
CA PHE A 597 -25.48 -21.39 46.18
C PHE A 597 -25.84 -22.44 47.24
N ALA A 598 -24.90 -23.32 47.61
CA ALA A 598 -25.13 -24.38 48.60
C ALA A 598 -25.46 -23.82 50.00
N LYS A 599 -24.90 -22.66 50.36
CA LYS A 599 -25.27 -21.93 51.58
C LYS A 599 -26.70 -21.40 51.51
N THR A 600 -27.08 -20.70 50.43
CA THR A 600 -28.43 -20.15 50.26
C THR A 600 -29.48 -21.27 50.21
N TRP A 601 -29.19 -22.36 49.51
CA TRP A 601 -30.02 -23.57 49.48
C TRP A 601 -30.22 -24.18 50.88
N ARG A 602 -29.16 -24.28 51.71
CA ARG A 602 -29.26 -24.74 53.10
C ARG A 602 -30.22 -23.87 53.92
N VAL A 603 -30.19 -22.54 53.74
CA VAL A 603 -31.13 -21.64 54.41
C VAL A 603 -32.56 -21.94 53.95
N HIS A 604 -32.85 -21.88 52.66
CA HIS A 604 -34.17 -22.18 52.10
C HIS A 604 -34.71 -23.56 52.56
N ALA A 605 -33.87 -24.60 52.55
CA ALA A 605 -34.23 -25.96 52.98
C ALA A 605 -34.52 -26.11 54.49
N ILE A 606 -34.04 -25.19 55.33
CA ILE A 606 -34.37 -25.13 56.75
C ILE A 606 -35.74 -24.47 56.96
N PHE A 607 -36.04 -23.37 56.28
CA PHE A 607 -37.26 -22.58 56.51
C PHE A 607 -38.51 -23.14 55.81
N LYS A 608 -38.38 -23.81 54.66
CA LYS A 608 -39.53 -24.40 53.95
C LYS A 608 -40.13 -25.66 54.62
N ASN A 609 -39.52 -26.16 55.71
CA ASN A 609 -39.91 -27.42 56.33
C ASN A 609 -40.88 -27.21 57.51
N VAL A 610 -42.18 -27.15 57.19
CA VAL A 610 -43.31 -26.80 58.08
C VAL A 610 -43.34 -27.55 59.43
N LYS A 611 -42.75 -28.76 59.54
CA LYS A 611 -42.81 -29.57 60.77
C LYS A 611 -41.75 -29.25 61.84
N MET A 612 -40.86 -28.27 61.64
CA MET A 612 -39.90 -27.71 62.64
C MET A 612 -39.07 -28.71 63.49
N LYS A 613 -39.02 -30.00 63.14
CA LYS A 613 -38.07 -30.97 63.71
C LYS A 613 -36.66 -30.53 63.32
N LYS A 614 -35.78 -30.28 64.30
CA LYS A 614 -34.38 -29.81 64.10
C LYS A 614 -33.60 -30.70 63.13
N LYS A 615 -33.66 -30.39 61.83
CA LYS A 615 -32.93 -31.10 60.77
C LYS A 615 -31.52 -30.51 60.64
N ILE A 616 -30.56 -31.09 61.37
CA ILE A 616 -29.16 -30.69 61.30
C ILE A 616 -28.56 -31.18 59.97
N ILE A 617 -28.50 -30.30 58.97
CA ILE A 617 -27.80 -30.55 57.71
C ILE A 617 -26.29 -30.40 57.96
N LYS A 618 -25.53 -31.48 57.81
CA LYS A 618 -24.06 -31.48 57.93
C LYS A 618 -23.42 -30.86 56.68
N ASP A 619 -22.33 -30.11 56.87
CA ASP A 619 -21.56 -29.46 55.78
C ASP A 619 -21.08 -30.44 54.69
N GLN A 620 -20.86 -31.73 55.03
CA GLN A 620 -20.59 -32.81 54.07
C GLN A 620 -21.63 -32.91 52.94
N LYS A 621 -22.93 -32.70 53.25
CA LYS A 621 -23.99 -32.74 52.23
C LYS A 621 -23.98 -31.52 51.32
N LEU A 622 -23.53 -30.37 51.82
CA LEU A 622 -23.32 -29.18 50.99
C LEU A 622 -22.11 -29.35 50.07
N LEU A 623 -21.02 -29.96 50.57
CA LEU A 623 -19.83 -30.26 49.76
C LEU A 623 -20.15 -31.19 48.58
N ILE A 624 -21.05 -32.17 48.75
CA ILE A 624 -21.53 -33.04 47.66
C ILE A 624 -22.27 -32.23 46.58
N ILE A 625 -23.08 -31.22 46.96
CA ILE A 625 -23.78 -30.36 45.99
C ILE A 625 -22.77 -29.55 45.16
N VAL A 626 -21.78 -28.93 45.81
CA VAL A 626 -20.73 -28.16 45.12
C VAL A 626 -19.87 -29.07 44.22
N GLY A 627 -19.48 -30.25 44.71
CA GLY A 627 -18.73 -31.24 43.95
C GLY A 627 -19.50 -31.75 42.73
N GLY A 628 -20.82 -31.93 42.84
CA GLY A 628 -21.66 -32.31 41.69
C GLY A 628 -21.72 -31.24 40.61
N MET A 629 -21.82 -29.96 40.97
CA MET A 629 -21.77 -28.84 40.01
C MET A 629 -20.41 -28.77 39.31
N LEU A 630 -19.32 -28.90 40.07
CA LEU A 630 -17.96 -28.90 39.55
C LEU A 630 -17.68 -30.12 38.66
N LEU A 631 -18.26 -31.29 38.96
CA LEU A 631 -18.17 -32.47 38.10
C LEU A 631 -18.82 -32.24 36.73
N ILE A 632 -19.98 -31.59 36.68
CA ILE A 632 -20.66 -31.24 35.41
C ILE A 632 -19.75 -30.34 34.56
N ASP A 633 -19.15 -29.31 35.16
CA ASP A 633 -18.22 -28.41 34.45
C ASP A 633 -16.97 -29.13 33.95
N LEU A 634 -16.37 -30.02 34.76
CA LEU A 634 -15.25 -30.85 34.31
C LEU A 634 -15.63 -31.75 33.14
N CYS A 635 -16.82 -32.37 33.17
CA CYS A 635 -17.31 -33.17 32.05
C CYS A 635 -17.47 -32.33 30.77
N ILE A 636 -18.05 -31.12 30.85
CA ILE A 636 -18.19 -30.20 29.71
C ILE A 636 -16.81 -29.83 29.14
N LEU A 637 -15.85 -29.46 30.00
CA LEU A 637 -14.50 -29.07 29.60
C LEU A 637 -13.69 -30.22 29.00
N ILE A 638 -13.80 -31.44 29.55
CA ILE A 638 -13.15 -32.63 28.99
C ILE A 638 -13.74 -32.98 27.62
N CYS A 639 -15.06 -32.95 27.48
CA CYS A 639 -15.73 -33.17 26.19
C CYS A 639 -15.31 -32.12 25.14
N TRP A 640 -15.26 -30.84 25.52
CA TRP A 640 -14.79 -29.77 24.64
C TRP A 640 -13.35 -30.02 24.18
N GLN A 641 -12.44 -30.32 25.10
CA GLN A 641 -11.03 -30.57 24.81
C GLN A 641 -10.78 -31.79 23.90
N ILE A 642 -11.59 -32.86 24.04
CA ILE A 642 -11.45 -34.07 23.24
C ILE A 642 -12.07 -33.91 21.85
N VAL A 643 -13.21 -33.21 21.72
CA VAL A 643 -13.97 -33.14 20.47
C VAL A 643 -13.51 -32.01 19.54
N ASP A 644 -13.25 -30.81 20.07
CA ASP A 644 -12.87 -29.63 19.28
C ASP A 644 -11.94 -28.72 20.12
N PRO A 645 -10.66 -29.10 20.32
CA PRO A 645 -9.74 -28.36 21.18
C PRO A 645 -9.44 -26.96 20.65
N LEU A 646 -9.27 -26.01 21.57
CA LEU A 646 -8.87 -24.64 21.30
C LEU A 646 -7.46 -24.60 20.70
N LYS A 647 -7.29 -23.88 19.58
CA LYS A 647 -6.02 -23.71 18.85
C LYS A 647 -5.75 -22.24 18.59
N ARG A 648 -4.49 -21.92 18.23
CA ARG A 648 -4.11 -20.59 17.75
C ARG A 648 -4.63 -20.39 16.32
N THR A 649 -5.45 -19.38 16.12
CA THR A 649 -5.82 -18.86 14.80
C THR A 649 -5.22 -17.46 14.64
N VAL A 650 -4.90 -17.07 13.40
CA VAL A 650 -4.31 -15.76 13.08
C VAL A 650 -5.25 -15.03 12.14
N GLU A 651 -5.61 -13.81 12.51
CA GLU A 651 -6.44 -12.92 11.70
C GLU A 651 -5.56 -11.77 11.17
N GLU A 652 -5.41 -11.67 9.84
CA GLU A 652 -4.61 -10.64 9.17
C GLU A 652 -5.48 -9.43 8.80
N TYR A 653 -5.02 -8.23 9.18
CA TYR A 653 -5.70 -6.97 8.85
C TYR A 653 -5.13 -6.33 7.56
N SER A 654 -5.81 -5.29 7.08
CA SER A 654 -5.38 -4.49 5.93
C SER A 654 -3.99 -3.88 6.11
N LEU A 655 -3.29 -3.66 5.00
CA LEU A 655 -1.97 -3.01 4.99
C LEU A 655 -2.07 -1.57 5.53
N GLU A 656 -1.23 -1.26 6.52
CA GLU A 656 -1.02 0.06 7.09
C GLU A 656 0.32 0.63 6.58
N ALA A 657 0.42 1.95 6.41
CA ALA A 657 1.68 2.60 6.05
C ALA A 657 2.60 2.67 7.28
N ASP A 658 3.91 2.54 7.08
CA ASP A 658 4.87 2.69 8.17
C ASP A 658 4.80 4.09 8.84
N PRO A 659 4.64 4.18 10.17
CA PRO A 659 4.58 5.47 10.89
C PRO A 659 5.84 6.33 10.78
N GLN A 660 6.99 5.74 10.45
CA GLN A 660 8.25 6.47 10.23
C GLN A 660 8.44 6.90 8.77
N GLY A 661 7.45 6.67 7.89
CA GLY A 661 7.47 7.05 6.48
C GLY A 661 8.36 6.17 5.59
N GLN A 662 8.95 5.10 6.15
CA GLN A 662 9.83 4.18 5.43
C GLN A 662 9.05 3.44 4.32
N ASP A 663 9.79 2.81 3.40
CA ASP A 663 9.23 2.09 2.25
C ASP A 663 8.78 0.65 2.58
N ILE A 664 8.23 0.50 3.79
CA ILE A 664 7.71 -0.73 4.36
C ILE A 664 6.19 -0.58 4.50
N ALA A 665 5.44 -1.58 4.07
CA ALA A 665 4.02 -1.70 4.37
C ALA A 665 3.87 -2.64 5.56
N ILE A 666 3.18 -2.20 6.61
CA ILE A 666 2.96 -3.03 7.80
C ILE A 666 1.66 -3.82 7.58
N ARG A 667 1.69 -5.13 7.81
CA ARG A 667 0.48 -5.94 7.90
C ARG A 667 0.26 -6.32 9.37
N PRO A 668 -0.72 -5.70 10.05
CA PRO A 668 -1.06 -6.08 11.41
C PRO A 668 -1.71 -7.47 11.40
N PHE A 669 -1.42 -8.28 12.41
CA PHE A 669 -2.16 -9.50 12.69
C PHE A 669 -2.48 -9.63 14.18
N LEU A 670 -3.54 -10.37 14.49
CA LEU A 670 -3.96 -10.70 15.85
C LEU A 670 -4.09 -12.22 16.01
N GLU A 671 -3.79 -12.69 17.21
CA GLU A 671 -3.84 -14.11 17.56
C GLU A 671 -5.08 -14.38 18.40
N HIS A 672 -5.94 -15.27 17.92
CA HIS A 672 -7.12 -15.72 18.64
C HIS A 672 -6.95 -17.17 19.10
N CYS A 673 -7.63 -17.51 20.20
CA CYS A 673 -7.74 -18.88 20.71
C CYS A 673 -9.12 -19.40 20.33
N GLU A 674 -9.26 -20.03 19.18
CA GLU A 674 -10.55 -20.48 18.64
C GLU A 674 -10.53 -21.96 18.28
N ASN A 675 -11.73 -22.49 18.06
CA ASN A 675 -11.94 -23.82 17.51
C ASN A 675 -13.05 -23.74 16.46
N THR A 676 -13.32 -24.85 15.77
CA THR A 676 -14.21 -24.81 14.60
C THR A 676 -15.67 -24.47 14.94
N HIS A 677 -16.13 -24.83 16.14
CA HIS A 677 -17.52 -24.65 16.58
C HIS A 677 -17.63 -23.79 17.86
N MET A 678 -16.82 -22.74 17.99
CA MET A 678 -16.68 -21.96 19.23
C MET A 678 -18.01 -21.38 19.74
N THR A 679 -18.87 -20.93 18.84
CA THR A 679 -20.20 -20.38 19.18
C THR A 679 -21.11 -21.40 19.87
N ILE A 680 -21.04 -22.68 19.47
CA ILE A 680 -21.83 -23.76 20.05
C ILE A 680 -21.33 -24.07 21.47
N TRP A 681 -20.02 -24.25 21.65
CA TRP A 681 -19.42 -24.54 22.95
C TRP A 681 -19.62 -23.40 23.96
N LEU A 682 -19.36 -22.15 23.56
CA LEU A 682 -19.62 -20.98 24.40
C LEU A 682 -21.12 -20.85 24.71
N GLY A 683 -22.01 -21.12 23.74
CA GLY A 683 -23.46 -21.12 23.95
C GLY A 683 -23.91 -22.11 25.02
N ILE A 684 -23.43 -23.36 24.97
CA ILE A 684 -23.72 -24.40 25.97
C ILE A 684 -23.24 -23.98 27.37
N VAL A 685 -22.00 -23.49 27.48
CA VAL A 685 -21.43 -23.05 28.77
C VAL A 685 -22.20 -21.86 29.33
N TYR A 686 -22.45 -20.81 28.54
CA TYR A 686 -23.19 -19.64 29.00
C TYR A 686 -24.66 -19.95 29.35
N ALA A 687 -25.33 -20.84 28.61
CA ALA A 687 -26.69 -21.28 28.96
C ALA A 687 -26.74 -22.00 30.31
N TYR A 688 -25.84 -22.97 30.54
CA TYR A 688 -25.75 -23.68 31.82
C TYR A 688 -25.43 -22.72 32.99
N LYS A 689 -24.46 -21.82 32.81
CA LYS A 689 -24.09 -20.83 33.82
C LYS A 689 -25.22 -19.84 34.09
N GLY A 690 -25.91 -19.37 33.04
CA GLY A 690 -27.07 -18.47 33.15
C GLY A 690 -28.22 -19.10 33.93
N LEU A 691 -28.57 -20.37 33.64
CA LEU A 691 -29.61 -21.09 34.38
C LEU A 691 -29.24 -21.30 35.87
N LEU A 692 -27.99 -21.69 36.15
CA LEU A 692 -27.48 -21.84 37.51
C LEU A 692 -27.51 -20.50 38.29
N MET A 693 -27.18 -19.41 37.61
CA MET A 693 -27.17 -18.05 38.15
C MET A 693 -28.58 -17.53 38.43
N LEU A 694 -29.53 -17.71 37.50
CA LEU A 694 -30.95 -17.39 37.69
C LEU A 694 -31.53 -18.15 38.89
N PHE A 695 -31.23 -19.45 39.02
CA PHE A 695 -31.70 -20.24 40.15
C PHE A 695 -31.04 -19.81 41.48
N GLY A 696 -29.77 -19.40 41.47
CA GLY A 696 -29.11 -18.79 42.62
C GLY A 696 -29.76 -17.47 43.06
N CYS A 697 -30.09 -16.59 42.11
CA CYS A 697 -30.83 -15.36 42.36
C CYS A 697 -32.23 -15.63 42.93
N PHE A 698 -32.96 -16.63 42.40
CA PHE A 698 -34.26 -17.05 42.92
C PHE A 698 -34.18 -17.52 44.39
N LEU A 699 -33.19 -18.36 44.73
CA LEU A 699 -33.00 -18.79 46.12
C LEU A 699 -32.56 -17.63 47.04
N ALA A 700 -31.81 -16.65 46.53
CA ALA A 700 -31.44 -15.44 47.27
C ALA A 700 -32.65 -14.54 47.54
N TRP A 701 -33.61 -14.48 46.61
CA TRP A 701 -34.86 -13.75 46.77
C TRP A 701 -35.76 -14.38 47.84
N GLU A 702 -36.03 -15.69 47.72
CA GLU A 702 -36.83 -16.46 48.68
C GLU A 702 -36.31 -16.38 50.12
N THR A 703 -34.99 -16.25 50.30
CA THR A 703 -34.35 -16.20 51.62
C THR A 703 -34.17 -14.79 52.19
N ARG A 704 -34.55 -13.72 51.45
CA ARG A 704 -34.27 -12.32 51.83
C ARG A 704 -34.97 -11.86 53.11
N ASN A 705 -36.19 -12.35 53.37
CA ASN A 705 -37.05 -11.91 54.48
C ASN A 705 -36.76 -12.65 55.81
N VAL A 706 -35.72 -13.49 55.86
CA VAL A 706 -35.48 -14.42 56.97
C VAL A 706 -34.33 -13.92 57.87
N SER A 707 -34.66 -12.98 58.76
CA SER A 707 -33.69 -12.20 59.56
C SER A 707 -33.51 -12.68 61.01
N ILE A 708 -33.07 -13.93 61.21
CA ILE A 708 -32.63 -14.37 62.55
C ILE A 708 -31.23 -13.78 62.84
N PRO A 709 -30.95 -13.18 64.01
CA PRO A 709 -29.64 -12.56 64.32
C PRO A 709 -28.44 -13.51 64.20
N ALA A 710 -28.65 -14.81 64.45
CA ALA A 710 -27.63 -15.86 64.27
C ALA A 710 -27.41 -16.29 62.80
N LEU A 711 -28.17 -15.73 61.85
CA LEU A 711 -28.23 -16.13 60.44
C LEU A 711 -28.08 -14.97 59.45
N ASN A 712 -27.82 -13.74 59.92
CA ASN A 712 -27.70 -12.52 59.09
C ASN A 712 -26.60 -12.57 58.00
N ASP A 713 -25.76 -13.63 58.02
CA ASP A 713 -24.84 -14.04 56.94
C ASP A 713 -25.57 -14.25 55.58
N SER A 714 -26.84 -14.70 55.60
CA SER A 714 -27.62 -14.97 54.38
C SER A 714 -27.84 -13.71 53.52
N LYS A 715 -28.09 -12.56 54.15
CA LYS A 715 -28.37 -11.30 53.45
C LYS A 715 -27.18 -10.82 52.61
N TYR A 716 -25.97 -10.88 53.18
CA TYR A 716 -24.74 -10.49 52.49
C TYR A 716 -24.37 -11.47 51.36
N ILE A 717 -24.64 -12.77 51.52
CA ILE A 717 -24.48 -13.77 50.47
C ILE A 717 -25.47 -13.50 49.32
N GLY A 718 -26.73 -13.21 49.62
CA GLY A 718 -27.73 -12.83 48.61
C GLY A 718 -27.33 -11.58 47.81
N MET A 719 -26.86 -10.54 48.49
CA MET A 719 -26.30 -9.34 47.83
C MET A 719 -25.09 -9.67 46.93
N SER A 720 -24.21 -10.58 47.38
CA SER A 720 -23.06 -11.02 46.60
C SER A 720 -23.48 -11.77 45.32
N VAL A 721 -24.49 -12.64 45.40
CA VAL A 721 -25.05 -13.38 44.26
C VAL A 721 -25.61 -12.41 43.20
N TYR A 722 -26.34 -11.37 43.60
CA TYR A 722 -26.84 -10.36 42.65
C TYR A 722 -25.71 -9.56 41.99
N ASN A 723 -24.68 -9.15 42.75
CA ASN A 723 -23.52 -8.44 42.22
C ASN A 723 -22.76 -9.29 41.20
N VAL A 724 -22.46 -10.55 41.54
CA VAL A 724 -21.82 -11.51 40.62
C VAL A 724 -22.67 -11.68 39.35
N GLY A 725 -23.99 -11.81 39.50
CA GLY A 725 -24.90 -12.02 38.37
C GLY A 725 -24.89 -10.88 37.35
N ILE A 726 -25.01 -9.64 37.83
CA ILE A 726 -24.99 -8.45 36.97
C ILE A 726 -23.63 -8.29 36.28
N MET A 727 -22.53 -8.42 37.04
CA MET A 727 -21.18 -8.27 36.51
C MET A 727 -20.83 -9.33 35.46
N CYS A 728 -21.27 -10.57 35.63
CA CYS A 728 -21.06 -11.63 34.63
C CYS A 728 -21.85 -11.39 33.33
N ILE A 729 -23.08 -10.87 33.39
CA ILE A 729 -23.86 -10.53 32.18
C ILE A 729 -23.18 -9.40 31.40
N ILE A 730 -22.79 -8.33 32.08
CA ILE A 730 -22.11 -7.18 31.47
C ILE A 730 -20.76 -7.61 30.86
N GLY A 731 -19.95 -8.36 31.61
CA GLY A 731 -18.64 -8.83 31.14
C GLY A 731 -18.73 -9.73 29.91
N ALA A 732 -19.69 -10.65 29.86
CA ALA A 732 -19.90 -11.51 28.69
C ALA A 732 -20.32 -10.68 27.46
N ALA A 733 -21.31 -9.79 27.60
CA ALA A 733 -21.79 -8.96 26.50
C ALA A 733 -20.68 -8.06 25.91
N VAL A 734 -19.92 -7.38 26.76
CA VAL A 734 -18.88 -6.44 26.31
C VAL A 734 -17.66 -7.17 25.75
N SER A 735 -17.32 -8.38 26.25
CA SER A 735 -16.23 -9.18 25.66
C SER A 735 -16.53 -9.66 24.23
N PHE A 736 -17.80 -9.84 23.84
CA PHE A 736 -18.13 -10.13 22.44
C PHE A 736 -18.02 -8.91 21.53
N LEU A 737 -18.33 -7.71 22.03
CA LEU A 737 -18.28 -6.46 21.27
C LEU A 737 -16.86 -5.90 21.05
N THR A 738 -15.86 -6.37 21.81
CA THR A 738 -14.52 -5.77 21.85
C THR A 738 -13.40 -6.66 21.28
N ARG A 739 -13.76 -7.75 20.57
CA ARG A 739 -12.84 -8.75 20.01
C ARG A 739 -11.67 -8.16 19.21
N ASP A 740 -11.92 -7.13 18.40
CA ASP A 740 -10.91 -6.54 17.50
C ASP A 740 -9.89 -5.63 18.22
N GLN A 741 -10.12 -5.36 19.51
CA GLN A 741 -9.33 -4.43 20.32
C GLN A 741 -8.80 -5.13 21.59
N PRO A 742 -7.68 -5.87 21.50
CA PRO A 742 -7.20 -6.74 22.59
C PRO A 742 -6.92 -5.96 23.90
N ASN A 743 -6.42 -4.74 23.81
CA ASN A 743 -6.21 -3.85 24.96
C ASN A 743 -7.50 -3.53 25.71
N VAL A 744 -8.59 -3.27 24.98
CA VAL A 744 -9.91 -2.93 25.57
C VAL A 744 -10.56 -4.18 26.14
N GLN A 745 -10.55 -5.28 25.39
CA GLN A 745 -11.10 -6.57 25.85
C GLN A 745 -10.41 -7.04 27.14
N PHE A 746 -9.07 -7.05 27.18
CA PHE A 746 -8.31 -7.47 28.36
C PHE A 746 -8.62 -6.60 29.59
N CYS A 747 -8.64 -5.27 29.41
CA CYS A 747 -8.97 -4.34 30.49
C CYS A 747 -10.35 -4.61 31.09
N ILE A 748 -11.38 -4.76 30.26
CA ILE A 748 -12.76 -4.93 30.70
C ILE A 748 -12.94 -6.30 31.39
N VAL A 749 -12.41 -7.38 30.82
CA VAL A 749 -12.47 -8.73 31.41
C VAL A 749 -11.76 -8.76 32.77
N ALA A 750 -10.56 -8.18 32.87
CA ALA A 750 -9.81 -8.10 34.12
C ALA A 750 -10.57 -7.30 35.20
N LEU A 751 -11.08 -6.11 34.86
CA LEU A 751 -11.86 -5.29 35.80
C LEU A 751 -13.12 -6.01 36.30
N VAL A 752 -13.88 -6.66 35.41
CA VAL A 752 -15.08 -7.43 35.81
C VAL A 752 -14.72 -8.53 36.81
N ILE A 753 -13.65 -9.30 36.57
CA ILE A 753 -13.20 -10.36 37.49
C ILE A 753 -12.73 -9.76 38.82
N ILE A 754 -11.96 -8.67 38.80
CA ILE A 754 -11.45 -7.98 39.99
C ILE A 754 -12.59 -7.44 40.84
N PHE A 755 -13.54 -6.68 40.27
CA PHE A 755 -14.66 -6.12 41.02
C PHE A 755 -15.59 -7.23 41.56
N CYS A 756 -15.93 -8.22 40.73
CA CYS A 756 -16.78 -9.34 41.13
C CYS A 756 -16.18 -10.11 42.33
N SER A 757 -14.90 -10.46 42.26
CA SER A 757 -14.20 -11.21 43.32
C SER A 757 -14.00 -10.37 44.58
N THR A 758 -13.56 -9.12 44.43
CA THR A 758 -13.27 -8.20 45.56
C THR A 758 -14.53 -7.88 46.35
N ILE A 759 -15.62 -7.48 45.68
CA ILE A 759 -16.88 -7.14 46.34
C ILE A 759 -17.46 -8.36 47.07
N THR A 760 -17.42 -9.55 46.44
CA THR A 760 -17.89 -10.80 47.05
C THR A 760 -17.12 -11.14 48.34
N LEU A 761 -15.79 -11.04 48.31
CA LEU A 761 -14.96 -11.27 49.51
C LEU A 761 -15.25 -10.23 50.60
N CYS A 762 -15.32 -8.95 50.25
CA CYS A 762 -15.60 -7.88 51.19
C CYS A 762 -16.98 -8.05 51.86
N LEU A 763 -18.05 -8.27 51.08
CA LEU A 763 -19.41 -8.48 51.62
C LEU A 763 -19.50 -9.70 52.54
N VAL A 764 -18.83 -10.81 52.19
CA VAL A 764 -18.90 -12.05 52.98
C VAL A 764 -18.03 -11.99 54.25
N PHE A 765 -16.89 -11.30 54.26
CA PHE A 765 -15.92 -11.38 55.37
C PHE A 765 -15.79 -10.11 56.22
N VAL A 766 -15.95 -8.90 55.67
CA VAL A 766 -15.78 -7.65 56.43
C VAL A 766 -16.79 -7.52 57.59
N PRO A 767 -18.10 -7.80 57.42
CA PRO A 767 -19.03 -7.75 58.55
C PRO A 767 -18.64 -8.72 59.70
N LYS A 768 -18.13 -9.91 59.36
CA LYS A 768 -17.67 -10.91 60.33
C LYS A 768 -16.44 -10.44 61.09
N LEU A 769 -15.48 -9.83 60.39
CA LEU A 769 -14.26 -9.27 60.98
C LEU A 769 -14.59 -8.13 61.95
N ILE A 770 -15.47 -7.20 61.56
CA ILE A 770 -15.93 -6.09 62.41
C ILE A 770 -16.63 -6.64 63.65
N THR A 771 -17.63 -7.53 63.50
CA THR A 771 -18.39 -8.08 64.64
C THR A 771 -17.49 -8.82 65.65
N MET A 772 -16.45 -9.52 65.18
CA MET A 772 -15.48 -10.16 66.09
C MET A 772 -14.59 -9.15 66.83
N ARG A 773 -14.29 -7.99 66.23
CA ARG A 773 -13.43 -6.96 66.83
C ARG A 773 -14.18 -6.09 67.85
N THR A 774 -15.47 -5.80 67.64
CA THR A 774 -16.27 -4.99 68.57
C THR A 774 -16.92 -5.78 69.71
N ASN A 775 -17.15 -7.09 69.57
CA ASN A 775 -17.86 -7.90 70.59
C ASN A 775 -17.15 -9.23 70.93
N PRO A 776 -16.00 -9.22 71.65
CA PRO A 776 -15.39 -10.44 72.16
C PRO A 776 -16.26 -11.16 73.20
N ASP A 777 -17.00 -10.44 74.05
CA ASP A 777 -17.61 -11.00 75.27
C ASP A 777 -19.03 -11.55 75.16
N ALA A 778 -19.72 -11.35 74.03
CA ALA A 778 -21.03 -11.99 73.78
C ALA A 778 -20.94 -13.54 73.74
N ALA A 779 -19.74 -14.07 73.49
CA ALA A 779 -19.42 -15.50 73.61
C ALA A 779 -19.28 -15.93 75.08
N THR A 780 -18.70 -15.08 75.93
CA THR A 780 -18.41 -15.33 77.36
C THR A 780 -19.68 -15.28 78.22
N GLN A 781 -20.56 -14.31 77.99
CA GLN A 781 -21.76 -14.06 78.81
C GLN A 781 -22.74 -15.25 78.83
N ASN A 782 -22.90 -15.93 77.68
CA ASN A 782 -23.69 -17.16 77.55
C ASN A 782 -23.11 -18.36 78.31
N ARG A 783 -21.82 -18.34 78.67
CA ARG A 783 -21.16 -19.39 79.45
C ARG A 783 -21.39 -19.20 80.95
N ARG A 784 -21.42 -17.95 81.44
CA ARG A 784 -21.83 -17.62 82.82
C ARG A 784 -23.29 -17.98 83.08
N LEU A 785 -24.22 -17.55 82.22
CA LEU A 785 -25.67 -17.83 82.36
C LEU A 785 -26.03 -19.33 82.44
N LYS A 786 -25.25 -20.21 81.80
CA LYS A 786 -25.43 -21.66 81.91
C LYS A 786 -24.76 -22.31 83.12
N PHE A 787 -23.79 -21.65 83.75
CA PHE A 787 -23.17 -22.13 84.98
C PHE A 787 -24.02 -21.76 86.20
N THR A 788 -24.53 -20.53 86.26
CA THR A 788 -25.34 -20.05 87.40
C THR A 788 -26.70 -20.76 87.54
N GLN A 789 -27.24 -21.36 86.47
CA GLN A 789 -28.52 -22.06 86.52
C GLN A 789 -28.39 -23.52 87.01
N ASN A 790 -27.23 -24.16 86.85
CA ASN A 790 -26.98 -25.54 87.28
C ASN A 790 -26.38 -25.64 88.70
N GLN A 791 -25.96 -24.53 89.30
CA GLN A 791 -25.27 -24.50 90.60
C GLN A 791 -26.12 -23.87 91.73
N LYS A 792 -27.45 -23.79 91.53
CA LYS A 792 -28.38 -23.16 92.49
C LYS A 792 -29.54 -24.07 92.90
N LYS A 793 -29.24 -25.36 93.10
CA LYS A 793 -30.17 -26.33 93.69
C LYS A 793 -29.69 -26.93 95.02
N ASP A 794 -28.40 -26.86 95.32
CA ASP A 794 -27.83 -27.33 96.58
C ASP A 794 -27.26 -26.16 97.39
N ASP A 795 -27.25 -26.35 98.71
CA ASP A 795 -26.63 -25.56 99.77
C ASP A 795 -27.21 -24.18 100.14
N SER A 796 -28.20 -24.28 101.02
CA SER A 796 -28.60 -23.27 102.01
C SER A 796 -27.49 -22.94 103.03
N LYS A 797 -27.59 -21.71 103.58
CA LYS A 797 -27.08 -21.19 104.90
C LYS A 797 -25.98 -20.12 104.83
N THR A 798 -26.12 -19.18 105.76
CA THR A 798 -25.09 -18.24 106.29
C THR A 798 -24.85 -16.92 105.52
N SER A 799 -25.68 -15.93 105.90
CA SER A 799 -25.28 -14.59 106.38
C SER A 799 -24.69 -13.51 105.45
N THR A 800 -25.51 -12.45 105.32
CA THR A 800 -25.22 -11.00 105.42
C THR A 800 -24.60 -10.18 104.28
N SER A 801 -25.34 -9.10 103.97
CA SER A 801 -24.92 -7.75 103.55
C SER A 801 -24.20 -7.53 102.21
N VAL A 802 -24.98 -7.36 101.12
CA VAL A 802 -24.82 -6.22 100.16
C VAL A 802 -26.19 -5.91 99.51
N THR A 803 -26.90 -4.86 99.97
CA THR A 803 -28.15 -4.40 99.29
C THR A 803 -28.33 -2.88 99.38
N SER A 804 -27.74 -2.11 98.47
CA SER A 804 -28.03 -0.67 98.33
C SER A 804 -27.76 -0.04 96.94
N VAL A 805 -27.23 -0.78 95.95
CA VAL A 805 -26.81 -0.20 94.65
C VAL A 805 -27.63 -0.72 93.45
N ASN A 806 -28.39 -1.80 93.60
CA ASN A 806 -29.16 -2.40 92.47
C ASN A 806 -30.58 -1.85 92.28
N GLN A 807 -31.09 -1.01 93.18
CA GLN A 807 -32.51 -0.60 93.20
C GLN A 807 -32.79 0.72 92.46
N THR A 808 -31.75 1.52 92.16
CA THR A 808 -31.83 2.80 91.44
C THR A 808 -31.69 2.67 89.91
N ASN A 809 -31.14 1.56 89.42
CA ASN A 809 -31.01 1.29 87.99
C ASN A 809 -32.26 0.61 87.40
N THR A 810 -33.02 -0.14 88.21
CA THR A 810 -34.30 -0.74 87.79
C THR A 810 -35.38 0.33 87.61
N SER A 811 -35.53 1.26 88.56
CA SER A 811 -36.55 2.31 88.48
C SER A 811 -36.41 3.24 87.27
N ARG A 812 -35.17 3.56 86.86
CA ARG A 812 -34.92 4.34 85.62
C ARG A 812 -35.24 3.57 84.34
N LEU A 813 -35.16 2.24 84.34
CA LEU A 813 -35.51 1.43 83.18
C LEU A 813 -37.03 1.35 83.01
N ASP A 814 -37.76 1.21 84.12
CA ASP A 814 -39.22 1.14 84.13
C ASP A 814 -39.86 2.47 83.69
N THR A 815 -39.32 3.63 84.12
CA THR A 815 -39.80 4.95 83.64
C THR A 815 -39.57 5.14 82.14
N LEU A 816 -38.40 4.74 81.62
CA LEU A 816 -38.10 4.84 80.18
C LEU A 816 -38.95 3.88 79.34
N GLN A 817 -39.37 2.74 79.88
CA GLN A 817 -40.32 1.85 79.21
C GLN A 817 -41.74 2.42 79.18
N ALA A 818 -42.19 3.08 80.25
CA ALA A 818 -43.46 3.78 80.29
C ALA A 818 -43.52 4.93 79.25
N ASP A 819 -42.46 5.74 79.15
CA ASP A 819 -42.36 6.82 78.16
C ASP A 819 -42.32 6.30 76.71
N ASN A 820 -41.66 5.17 76.46
CA ASN A 820 -41.67 4.56 75.13
C ASN A 820 -43.07 4.04 74.75
N HIS A 821 -43.86 3.59 75.73
CA HIS A 821 -45.24 3.16 75.51
C HIS A 821 -46.17 4.35 75.27
N SER A 822 -46.04 5.45 76.01
CA SER A 822 -46.88 6.64 75.82
C SER A 822 -46.63 7.33 74.47
N LEU A 823 -45.38 7.40 74.02
CA LEU A 823 -45.03 7.92 72.69
C LEU A 823 -45.58 7.06 71.55
N ARG A 824 -45.60 5.72 71.71
CA ARG A 824 -46.19 4.81 70.71
C ARG A 824 -47.70 5.01 70.56
N MET A 825 -48.42 5.21 71.68
CA MET A 825 -49.85 5.51 71.65
C MET A 825 -50.13 6.84 70.93
N ARG A 826 -49.33 7.88 71.20
CA ARG A 826 -49.44 9.18 70.48
C ARG A 826 -49.19 9.07 68.98
N ILE A 827 -48.24 8.23 68.55
CA ILE A 827 -48.01 8.00 67.11
C ILE A 827 -49.26 7.36 66.48
N THR A 828 -49.82 6.31 67.10
CA THR A 828 -51.04 5.66 66.57
C THR A 828 -52.29 6.54 66.61
N GLU A 829 -52.33 7.53 67.51
CA GLU A 829 -53.43 8.49 67.60
C GLU A 829 -53.32 9.58 66.52
N MET A 830 -52.12 10.12 66.29
CA MET A 830 -51.85 11.04 65.16
C MET A 830 -52.03 10.37 63.79
N ASP A 831 -51.64 9.10 63.64
CA ASP A 831 -51.89 8.34 62.41
C ASP A 831 -53.40 8.20 62.13
N LYS A 832 -54.21 8.02 63.19
CA LYS A 832 -55.67 7.96 63.08
C LYS A 832 -56.30 9.31 62.77
N GLU A 833 -55.83 10.40 63.39
CA GLU A 833 -56.25 11.77 63.04
C GLU A 833 -55.90 12.10 61.58
N LEU A 834 -54.75 11.64 61.08
CA LEU A 834 -54.34 11.82 59.69
C LEU A 834 -55.23 11.03 58.72
N GLU A 835 -55.65 9.82 59.08
CA GLU A 835 -56.60 9.00 58.31
C GLU A 835 -58.01 9.60 58.32
N GLU A 836 -58.45 10.19 59.43
CA GLU A 836 -59.73 10.91 59.53
C GLU A 836 -59.74 12.22 58.71
N VAL A 837 -58.65 13.00 58.75
CA VAL A 837 -58.50 14.22 57.93
C VAL A 837 -58.41 13.88 56.43
N THR A 838 -57.74 12.78 56.06
CA THR A 838 -57.68 12.36 54.64
C THR A 838 -59.02 11.82 54.14
N MET A 839 -59.80 11.14 54.98
CA MET A 839 -61.20 10.79 54.66
C MET A 839 -62.09 12.04 54.48
N GLN A 840 -61.98 13.03 55.37
CA GLN A 840 -62.75 14.29 55.26
C GLN A 840 -62.41 15.10 53.99
N LEU A 841 -61.19 14.96 53.46
CA LEU A 841 -60.76 15.61 52.21
C LEU A 841 -61.25 14.89 50.93
N GLN A 842 -61.85 13.71 51.05
CA GLN A 842 -62.20 12.86 49.90
C GLN A 842 -63.70 12.84 49.55
N ASP A 843 -64.57 13.41 50.41
CA ASP A 843 -66.03 13.29 50.31
C ASP A 843 -66.74 14.58 49.82
N THR A 844 -65.99 15.56 49.27
CA THR A 844 -66.53 16.84 48.78
C THR A 844 -66.47 16.93 47.25
N PRO A 845 -67.59 16.77 46.52
CA PRO A 845 -67.60 16.81 45.06
C PRO A 845 -67.74 18.22 44.45
N GLU A 846 -66.96 18.46 43.39
CA GLU A 846 -67.10 19.47 42.32
C GLU A 846 -67.48 20.94 42.64
N LYS A 847 -66.62 21.89 42.22
CA LYS A 847 -66.88 22.68 40.98
C LYS A 847 -65.72 23.59 40.52
N THR A 848 -65.52 23.55 39.21
CA THR A 848 -64.76 24.43 38.28
C THR A 848 -65.23 25.90 38.26
N PRO A 849 -64.66 26.83 37.43
CA PRO A 849 -63.29 27.05 36.92
C PRO A 849 -62.83 28.55 36.99
N TYR A 850 -61.82 28.94 36.18
CA TYR A 850 -61.42 30.29 35.68
C TYR A 850 -60.14 31.00 36.23
N ILE A 851 -59.09 30.93 35.39
CA ILE A 851 -58.33 32.05 34.77
C ILE A 851 -57.45 33.02 35.63
N LYS A 852 -56.17 33.08 35.20
CA LYS A 852 -55.16 34.18 35.22
C LYS A 852 -54.41 34.60 36.50
N GLN A 853 -53.11 34.26 36.50
CA GLN A 853 -51.99 35.19 36.19
C GLN A 853 -51.56 36.27 37.21
N ASN A 854 -50.24 36.29 37.48
CA ASN A 854 -49.36 37.32 38.09
C ASN A 854 -48.87 37.12 39.54
N HIS A 855 -47.57 37.43 39.72
CA HIS A 855 -46.83 37.88 40.91
C HIS A 855 -46.86 36.97 42.18
N TYR A 856 -45.76 36.63 42.86
CA TYR A 856 -44.38 37.15 42.92
C TYR A 856 -44.26 38.64 43.30
N GLN A 857 -43.79 38.91 44.53
CA GLN A 857 -43.69 40.23 45.20
C GLN A 857 -45.10 40.83 45.50
N ASP A 858 -45.60 40.79 46.73
CA ASP A 858 -44.98 41.38 47.93
C ASP A 858 -44.54 40.36 49.01
N VAL A 859 -43.30 40.33 49.52
CA VAL A 859 -42.36 41.38 49.99
C VAL A 859 -42.51 41.67 51.49
N ASN A 860 -41.37 41.50 52.17
CA ASN A 860 -40.93 42.19 53.38
C ASN A 860 -41.86 43.29 53.90
N ASN A 861 -42.64 43.01 54.95
CA ASN A 861 -43.20 44.05 55.81
C ASN A 861 -43.54 43.53 57.22
N ILE A 862 -42.51 43.08 57.96
CA ILE A 862 -42.44 43.32 59.41
C ILE A 862 -41.08 43.96 59.71
N LEU A 863 -41.03 45.26 59.44
CA LEU A 863 -39.98 46.16 59.92
C LEU A 863 -40.63 47.12 60.93
N SER A 864 -40.78 46.66 62.17
CA SER A 864 -41.23 47.44 63.34
C SER A 864 -40.35 47.06 64.54
N ILE A 865 -39.28 47.82 64.83
CA ILE A 865 -39.24 49.08 65.61
C ILE A 865 -39.12 48.84 67.14
N ARG A 866 -38.01 49.38 67.68
CA ARG A 866 -37.70 49.76 69.09
C ARG A 866 -37.32 48.70 70.14
N ASN A 867 -36.07 48.84 70.62
CA ASN A 867 -35.67 49.37 71.96
C ASN A 867 -36.38 48.81 73.22
N PHE A 868 -35.73 48.55 74.37
CA PHE A 868 -34.45 49.07 74.91
C PHE A 868 -34.00 48.24 76.16
N THR A 869 -32.69 48.08 76.41
CA THR A 869 -32.03 47.77 77.72
C THR A 869 -32.47 46.50 78.50
N ASP A 870 -31.67 45.84 79.35
CA ASP A 870 -30.48 46.18 80.16
C ASP A 870 -29.61 44.90 80.39
N GLY A 871 -28.36 44.98 80.90
CA GLY A 871 -27.66 43.73 81.29
C GLY A 871 -26.13 43.62 81.46
N LYS A 872 -25.37 44.72 81.59
CA LYS A 872 -24.01 44.80 82.20
C LYS A 872 -22.72 44.21 81.54
N ASP A 873 -21.76 45.14 81.39
CA ASP A 873 -20.33 45.14 81.79
C ASP A 873 -19.32 44.12 81.21
N GLY A 874 -18.10 44.50 80.77
CA GLY A 874 -17.48 45.84 80.64
C GLY A 874 -15.95 45.81 80.34
N GLU A 875 -15.44 46.89 79.72
CA GLU A 875 -14.02 47.27 79.43
C GLU A 875 -13.23 46.44 78.36
N LYS A 876 -12.66 46.97 77.26
CA LYS A 876 -11.81 48.18 76.91
C LYS A 876 -10.29 47.96 77.19
N SER A 877 -9.29 48.41 76.40
CA SER A 877 -9.20 49.57 75.47
C SER A 877 -7.98 49.55 74.47
N VAL A 878 -7.98 50.42 73.41
CA VAL A 878 -6.82 51.22 72.84
C VAL A 878 -5.70 50.48 72.01
N LEU A 879 -5.04 50.95 70.90
CA LEU A 879 -5.06 52.18 70.02
C LEU A 879 -4.40 52.02 68.59
N LYS A 880 -4.77 52.90 67.63
CA LYS A 880 -4.06 53.55 66.46
C LYS A 880 -3.05 52.87 65.47
N ASN A 881 -3.39 53.03 64.17
CA ASN A 881 -2.68 53.56 62.96
C ASN A 881 -1.13 53.63 62.80
N HIS A 882 -0.62 53.39 61.56
CA HIS A 882 0.27 54.30 60.78
C HIS A 882 0.41 53.92 59.26
N LEU A 883 0.97 54.81 58.41
CA LEU A 883 1.29 54.65 56.96
C LEU A 883 2.73 54.12 56.71
N GLU A 884 3.02 53.52 55.53
CA GLU A 884 3.97 54.05 54.50
C GLU A 884 4.51 53.06 53.41
N GLN A 885 4.85 53.63 52.24
CA GLN A 885 5.97 53.31 51.29
C GLN A 885 5.99 52.13 50.25
N LYS A 886 6.79 52.40 49.18
CA LYS A 886 7.19 51.66 47.94
C LYS A 886 8.72 51.34 48.04
N PRO A 887 9.46 50.57 47.17
CA PRO A 887 9.52 50.77 45.69
C PRO A 887 10.03 49.60 44.74
N GLN A 888 10.01 49.90 43.41
CA GLN A 888 10.96 49.57 42.29
C GLN A 888 11.40 48.15 41.81
N ALA A 889 11.12 47.89 40.51
CA ALA A 889 12.04 47.60 39.37
C ALA A 889 11.21 47.61 38.04
N GLN A 890 11.41 48.41 36.97
CA GLN A 890 12.47 48.54 35.92
C GLN A 890 12.75 47.27 35.07
N TRP A 891 12.97 47.32 33.72
CA TRP A 891 12.49 48.15 32.58
C TRP A 891 13.02 47.56 31.24
N GLY A 892 12.41 47.87 30.08
CA GLY A 892 12.94 47.58 28.72
C GLY A 892 11.98 46.78 27.81
N SER A 893 11.15 47.40 26.94
CA SER A 893 11.45 47.94 25.59
C SER A 893 11.61 46.82 24.53
N MET A 894 10.95 46.80 23.35
CA MET A 894 10.33 47.87 22.55
C MET A 894 9.23 47.29 21.62
N ASP A 895 8.24 48.08 21.22
CA ASP A 895 7.14 47.78 20.26
C ASP A 895 6.95 49.05 19.37
N PRO A 896 6.46 49.03 18.10
CA PRO A 896 5.09 48.56 17.81
C PRO A 896 4.75 48.05 16.37
N SER A 897 3.49 47.58 16.24
CA SER A 897 2.55 47.74 15.09
C SER A 897 2.33 46.54 14.13
N ARG A 898 1.10 46.12 13.76
CA ARG A 898 -0.25 46.38 14.35
C ARG A 898 -1.33 45.42 13.75
N ILE A 899 -2.46 45.27 14.47
CA ILE A 899 -3.86 44.97 14.00
C ILE A 899 -4.36 43.50 13.92
N ASN A 900 -5.16 43.13 14.94
CA ASN A 900 -6.50 42.46 14.91
C ASN A 900 -6.72 41.10 14.20
N ARG A 901 -7.62 40.20 14.66
CA ARG A 901 -8.68 40.29 15.71
C ARG A 901 -9.10 38.88 16.16
N GLY A 902 -9.51 38.75 17.42
CA GLY A 902 -10.70 37.94 17.80
C GLY A 902 -10.40 36.65 18.60
N PRO A 903 -11.17 36.31 19.65
CA PRO A 903 -10.66 35.48 20.74
C PRO A 903 -11.35 34.11 20.91
N LEU A 904 -10.83 33.33 21.86
CA LEU A 904 -11.49 32.13 22.43
C LEU A 904 -12.86 32.50 23.04
N GLU A 905 -13.81 31.57 22.96
CA GLU A 905 -15.08 31.66 23.70
C GLU A 905 -15.08 30.75 24.93
N ASP A 906 -15.55 31.32 26.05
CA ASP A 906 -15.71 30.66 27.34
C ASP A 906 -16.95 29.76 27.41
N ILE A 907 -16.86 28.69 28.18
CA ILE A 907 -17.85 27.60 28.28
C ILE A 907 -19.14 27.98 29.06
N ASN A 908 -19.31 29.23 29.50
CA ASN A 908 -20.45 29.66 30.32
C ASN A 908 -21.12 30.97 29.85
N SER A 909 -22.07 30.87 28.91
CA SER A 909 -23.02 31.95 28.57
C SER A 909 -24.44 31.37 28.37
N PRO A 910 -25.52 32.03 28.85
CA PRO A 910 -26.80 31.36 29.13
C PRO A 910 -27.80 31.32 27.94
N GLU A 911 -27.37 31.46 26.68
CA GLU A 911 -28.29 31.45 25.52
C GLU A 911 -28.56 30.06 24.93
N HIS A 912 -27.81 29.02 25.32
CA HIS A 912 -28.01 27.66 24.79
C HIS A 912 -29.09 26.83 25.52
N ILE A 913 -29.74 27.38 26.55
CA ILE A 913 -30.71 26.67 27.42
C ILE A 913 -32.16 26.76 26.90
N GLN A 914 -32.40 27.29 25.69
CA GLN A 914 -33.75 27.48 25.13
C GLN A 914 -34.06 26.65 23.87
N ARG A 915 -33.54 25.41 23.77
CA ARG A 915 -33.90 24.46 22.69
C ARG A 915 -33.98 22.97 23.10
N ARG A 916 -34.46 22.67 24.31
CA ARG A 916 -35.01 21.34 24.68
C ARG A 916 -36.21 21.50 25.63
N LEU A 917 -37.27 20.69 25.42
CA LEU A 917 -38.64 20.75 25.99
C LEU A 917 -39.54 21.71 25.20
N SER A 918 -40.59 21.29 24.48
CA SER A 918 -41.51 20.14 24.60
C SER A 918 -41.69 19.42 23.23
N LEU A 919 -42.21 18.19 23.09
CA LEU A 919 -43.57 17.70 23.43
C LEU A 919 -43.65 16.16 23.60
N GLN A 920 -44.82 15.68 24.04
CA GLN A 920 -45.07 14.34 24.64
C GLN A 920 -45.46 13.18 23.68
N LEU A 921 -45.53 11.99 24.29
CA LEU A 921 -45.95 10.68 23.76
C LEU A 921 -47.32 10.68 23.02
N PRO A 922 -47.64 9.58 22.29
CA PRO A 922 -48.58 8.65 22.92
C PRO A 922 -48.19 7.14 22.92
N ILE A 923 -48.82 6.51 23.89
CA ILE A 923 -48.87 5.12 24.35
C ILE A 923 -49.56 4.16 23.34
N LEU A 924 -49.08 2.89 23.30
CA LEU A 924 -49.78 1.63 22.98
C LEU A 924 -50.49 1.45 21.61
N HIS A 925 -49.97 0.54 20.76
CA HIS A 925 -50.68 -0.67 20.28
C HIS A 925 -49.82 -1.50 19.32
N HIS A 926 -49.56 -2.77 19.68
CA HIS A 926 -49.58 -4.00 18.85
C HIS A 926 -48.56 -5.05 19.35
N ALA A 927 -49.10 -6.17 19.83
CA ALA A 927 -48.37 -7.41 20.03
C ALA A 927 -48.23 -8.17 18.70
N TYR A 928 -47.24 -9.04 18.58
CA TYR A 928 -47.48 -10.45 18.21
C TYR A 928 -46.29 -11.36 18.62
N LEU A 929 -46.63 -12.54 19.13
CA LEU A 929 -45.70 -13.64 19.43
C LEU A 929 -45.43 -14.50 18.17
N PRO A 930 -44.35 -15.30 18.13
CA PRO A 930 -44.09 -16.25 17.05
C PRO A 930 -44.75 -17.61 17.29
N SER A 931 -45.13 -18.35 16.23
CA SER A 931 -44.99 -19.82 16.12
C SER A 931 -45.73 -20.44 14.92
N ILE A 932 -45.24 -21.62 14.48
CA ILE A 932 -45.94 -22.74 13.79
C ILE A 932 -46.49 -22.50 12.37
N GLY A 933 -45.79 -23.09 11.38
CA GLY A 933 -46.29 -24.24 10.60
C GLY A 933 -47.27 -24.04 9.42
N GLY A 934 -46.84 -24.47 8.23
CA GLY A 934 -47.69 -25.34 7.40
C GLY A 934 -47.92 -25.00 5.92
N VAL A 935 -47.34 -25.84 5.04
CA VAL A 935 -47.97 -26.47 3.85
C VAL A 935 -48.22 -25.64 2.56
N ASP A 936 -47.58 -26.13 1.48
CA ASP A 936 -47.87 -26.12 0.03
C ASP A 936 -48.27 -24.85 -0.76
N ALA A 937 -47.47 -24.54 -1.79
CA ALA A 937 -47.88 -24.73 -3.20
C ALA A 937 -46.71 -24.69 -4.19
N SER A 938 -46.54 -25.79 -4.93
CA SER A 938 -45.90 -25.98 -6.24
C SER A 938 -45.40 -24.75 -7.04
N CYS A 939 -44.13 -24.80 -7.47
CA CYS A 939 -43.80 -25.04 -8.90
C CYS A 939 -42.30 -25.29 -9.12
N SER A 940 -41.97 -26.44 -9.71
CA SER A 940 -40.74 -26.67 -10.48
C SER A 940 -41.15 -27.27 -11.83
N PRO A 941 -40.25 -27.34 -12.82
CA PRO A 941 -39.71 -28.69 -13.05
C PRO A 941 -38.25 -28.74 -13.52
N THR A 942 -37.49 -29.69 -12.93
CA THR A 942 -36.50 -30.58 -13.59
C THR A 942 -35.21 -29.96 -14.21
N SER A 943 -34.04 -30.61 -14.16
CA SER A 943 -33.71 -32.01 -13.85
C SER A 943 -32.36 -32.16 -13.12
N SER A 944 -32.14 -33.34 -12.54
CA SER A 944 -30.91 -33.81 -11.87
C SER A 944 -30.61 -35.25 -12.41
N PRO A 945 -29.67 -36.07 -11.90
CA PRO A 945 -28.60 -35.85 -10.89
C PRO A 945 -27.21 -36.43 -11.31
N ALA A 946 -26.17 -36.33 -10.45
CA ALA A 946 -25.48 -37.49 -9.84
C ALA A 946 -24.01 -37.26 -9.36
N SER A 947 -23.76 -37.73 -8.13
CA SER A 947 -22.49 -38.28 -7.60
C SER A 947 -21.29 -37.39 -7.22
N SER A 948 -20.63 -37.84 -6.15
CA SER A 948 -19.43 -37.40 -5.44
C SER A 948 -18.68 -38.69 -5.02
N PRO A 949 -17.46 -38.73 -4.43
CA PRO A 949 -16.33 -37.77 -4.37
C PRO A 949 -15.00 -38.38 -4.89
N ARG A 950 -13.90 -37.59 -5.01
CA ARG A 950 -12.55 -37.87 -4.41
C ARG A 950 -11.41 -36.96 -4.90
N HIS A 951 -10.38 -36.85 -4.04
CA HIS A 951 -9.09 -36.17 -4.24
C HIS A 951 -8.33 -36.51 -5.54
N ARG A 952 -7.66 -35.50 -6.14
CA ARG A 952 -6.18 -35.39 -6.13
C ARG A 952 -5.67 -34.04 -6.68
N GLN A 953 -4.42 -33.73 -6.36
CA GLN A 953 -3.66 -32.55 -6.82
C GLN A 953 -3.28 -32.68 -8.30
N HIS A 954 -3.15 -31.57 -9.04
CA HIS A 954 -1.93 -31.19 -9.79
C HIS A 954 -2.06 -29.83 -10.52
N MET A 955 -0.91 -29.11 -10.53
CA MET A 955 -0.33 -28.10 -11.43
C MET A 955 -1.11 -27.42 -12.60
N PRO A 956 -0.68 -26.21 -13.02
CA PRO A 956 -1.41 -25.32 -13.94
C PRO A 956 -1.29 -25.71 -15.43
N PRO A 957 -2.20 -25.22 -16.30
CA PRO A 957 -2.20 -25.54 -17.73
C PRO A 957 -1.24 -24.67 -18.54
N SER A 958 -0.41 -25.31 -19.36
CA SER A 958 0.32 -24.67 -20.46
C SER A 958 -0.60 -24.45 -21.67
N TYR A 959 -0.76 -23.21 -22.11
CA TYR A 959 -1.44 -22.92 -23.38
C TYR A 959 -0.46 -22.90 -24.56
N ARG A 960 -0.50 -23.95 -25.38
CA ARG A 960 -0.07 -23.86 -26.79
C ARG A 960 -1.17 -23.16 -27.57
N VAL A 961 -0.82 -22.15 -28.38
CA VAL A 961 -1.68 -21.64 -29.44
C VAL A 961 -1.12 -22.13 -30.78
N MET A 962 -2.00 -22.68 -31.62
CA MET A 962 -1.62 -23.23 -32.92
C MET A 962 -1.48 -22.11 -33.97
N VAL A 963 -0.54 -22.30 -34.89
CA VAL A 963 -0.50 -21.58 -36.16
C VAL A 963 -1.55 -22.18 -37.09
N SER A 964 -2.40 -21.34 -37.67
CA SER A 964 -3.21 -21.67 -38.85
C SER A 964 -3.08 -20.54 -39.87
N GLY A 965 -2.42 -20.82 -40.99
CA GLY A 965 -2.23 -19.82 -42.06
C GLY A 965 -3.31 -19.91 -43.13
N LEU A 966 -3.66 -18.74 -43.68
CA LEU A 966 -3.99 -18.51 -45.09
C LEU A 966 -3.94 -17.00 -45.36
#